data_AF-A0A914KZ55-F1
#
_entry.id   AF-A0A914KZ55-F1
#
_cell.length_a   1.000
_cell.length_b   1.000
_cell.length_c   1.000
_cell.angle_alpha   90.00
_cell.angle_beta   90.00
_cell.angle_gamma   90.00
#
_symmetry.space_group_name_H-M   'P 1'
#
loop_
_entity.id
_entity.type
_entity.pdbx_description
1 polymer ?
#
loop_
_entity_poly.entity_id
_entity_poly.type
_entity_poly.pdbx_seq_one_letter_code
_entity_poly.pdbx_strand_id
1 'polypeptide(L)'
;MKFWCTMSMHIACSGMADHQRRLYEKSKLNSYDYMSNFYLEDEDGVPVFTKQFQAIVDEWKSKTCKNSLEAVFNHYCSSPTQIKLEKEWQGFFRKNSIEDIRDNMQQLFLYCAEDVRATFEVYQKLYPKFCKRFPHPLTFCGMMEMANVYLPINSNWRHFYDKCEKLSSSSMNEITRKVIQMARDVIEEMDQTIENKEREENQINESEEMPEILRKYHLDPWLFVSNWSRPNKRPQWPVWYWGLFQKLLHANTPLEELEADSVKLMCRELPRLFGLCYGPYPLMFVTDLGWGYIVPKKNFVSSSLPETQLIKIADESVHMPIRSIYKQIISNKKSLNQLISEPLKSAVLHFGDFFSFYRLPHPSGQPHLNVGTPFSKKMKINFENFEEDAIHPTRFVDILKRFLDSRSVTRFWGNYRARYKEQLPVWFDENSENGAIVPSVIPAGTVTRRAVHKLWLTSANAKEGIIGSDLKSMIQCSNGYSLVGADVDSQEQWIAALFGDSLHPSKRAGSTAFSAMLLAGNKSEKTDLHSVVAKTVGISRDHAKVLNYARLYGAGSKHAEQFLKTQGISDITSKKLTKKLFETTKGKASNYHRLSESGGKYFEEYLDYLHNQNIIIENTSKNNSYLFVDGCYFLPNVTFSSFTLNFAEWLFNYKKTNLNDKFASRYPIKLYNGGYESNTFNYLSLKSHQLYPETPVLKCRLSEALEPFPVTIKNGPEAYAFNTLYKRTIINWFVQSSAVDFLHMLLVCMRWLCTTYGIRARFMISIHDEVRYMVVDEDKYRCALALTLSNMYVRAAISESLGIRELPRSVAFFSQVDIDKVLRKEVTLDCETPGGEKVENGEALTIEQIIDKTGGSLEDLKIIKN
;
A
#
# COMPACT_ATOMS: atom_id res chain seq x y z
N MET A 1 5.77 34.98 -1.94
CA MET A 1 7.01 34.16 -1.78
C MET A 1 6.67 32.71 -2.11
N LYS A 2 7.55 31.96 -2.76
CA LYS A 2 7.38 30.52 -2.96
C LYS A 2 8.68 29.80 -2.55
N PHE A 3 8.57 28.56 -2.12
CA PHE A 3 9.69 27.78 -1.60
C PHE A 3 10.07 26.64 -2.54
N TRP A 4 11.37 26.37 -2.61
CA TRP A 4 11.89 25.23 -3.34
C TRP A 4 12.62 24.28 -2.41
N CYS A 5 12.17 23.02 -2.39
CA CYS A 5 12.67 22.04 -1.43
C CYS A 5 13.87 21.26 -1.99
N THR A 6 15.04 21.41 -1.37
CA THR A 6 16.27 20.68 -1.72
C THR A 6 16.08 19.16 -1.65
N MET A 7 15.33 18.67 -0.67
CA MET A 7 15.03 17.24 -0.54
C MET A 7 14.21 16.71 -1.72
N SER A 8 13.23 17.47 -2.23
CA SER A 8 12.46 17.08 -3.41
C SER A 8 13.35 16.88 -4.63
N MET A 9 14.33 17.77 -4.85
CA MET A 9 15.29 17.61 -5.94
C MET A 9 16.13 16.34 -5.75
N HIS A 10 16.62 16.09 -4.53
CA HIS A 10 17.49 14.95 -4.26
C HIS A 10 16.75 13.63 -4.50
N ILE A 11 15.53 13.51 -3.96
CA ILE A 11 14.71 12.31 -4.11
C ILE A 11 14.42 12.04 -5.58
N ALA A 12 14.09 13.08 -6.35
CA ALA A 12 13.82 12.96 -7.78
C ALA A 12 15.08 12.60 -8.60
N CYS A 13 16.26 13.12 -8.23
CA CYS A 13 17.51 12.90 -8.98
C CYS A 13 18.22 11.60 -8.62
N SER A 14 18.41 11.31 -7.33
CA SER A 14 19.27 10.22 -6.83
C SER A 14 18.66 9.46 -5.65
N GLY A 15 17.37 9.67 -5.33
CA GLY A 15 16.68 8.97 -4.24
C GLY A 15 16.39 7.50 -4.57
N MET A 16 16.33 6.67 -3.52
CA MET A 16 16.06 5.22 -3.61
C MET A 16 14.61 4.87 -3.25
N ALA A 17 14.08 3.82 -3.88
CA ALA A 17 12.85 3.16 -3.45
C ALA A 17 13.08 2.24 -2.23
N ASP A 18 12.03 1.94 -1.46
CA ASP A 18 12.15 1.18 -0.19
C ASP A 18 12.80 -0.20 -0.33
N HIS A 19 12.50 -0.91 -1.43
CA HIS A 19 13.09 -2.23 -1.70
C HIS A 19 14.57 -2.14 -2.10
N GLN A 20 15.02 -0.99 -2.62
CA GLN A 20 16.43 -0.74 -2.93
C GLN A 20 17.23 -0.39 -1.68
N ARG A 21 16.62 0.30 -0.70
CA ARG A 21 17.26 0.58 0.60
C ARG A 21 17.75 -0.70 1.28
N ARG A 22 16.98 -1.79 1.17
CA ARG A 22 17.39 -3.12 1.67
C ARG A 22 18.66 -3.64 1.01
N LEU A 23 18.84 -3.43 -0.29
CA LEU A 23 20.07 -3.80 -1.00
C LEU A 23 21.23 -2.87 -0.61
N TYR A 24 20.94 -1.57 -0.50
CA TYR A 24 21.93 -0.55 -0.15
C TYR A 24 22.56 -0.79 1.23
N GLU A 25 21.75 -1.17 2.22
CA GLU A 25 22.17 -1.39 3.60
C GLU A 25 22.98 -2.67 3.81
N LYS A 26 22.91 -3.63 2.88
CA LYS A 26 23.72 -4.85 2.96
C LYS A 26 25.19 -4.53 2.62
N SER A 27 26.09 -4.87 3.55
CA SER A 27 27.54 -4.68 3.42
C SER A 27 28.19 -5.68 2.46
N LYS A 28 27.67 -6.91 2.40
CA LYS A 28 28.03 -7.95 1.41
C LYS A 28 26.77 -8.72 0.99
N LEU A 29 26.64 -9.01 -0.30
CA LEU A 29 25.59 -9.89 -0.83
C LEU A 29 25.96 -11.35 -0.49
N ASN A 30 25.25 -11.98 0.46
CA ASN A 30 25.32 -13.44 0.62
C ASN A 30 24.45 -14.11 -0.46
N SER A 31 25.00 -15.12 -1.12
CA SER A 31 24.42 -15.82 -2.28
C SER A 31 22.99 -16.32 -2.06
N TYR A 32 22.63 -16.75 -0.86
CA TYR A 32 21.34 -17.41 -0.59
C TYR A 32 20.13 -16.48 -0.44
N ASP A 33 20.35 -15.22 -0.04
CA ASP A 33 19.29 -14.37 0.53
C ASP A 33 18.41 -13.65 -0.51
N TYR A 34 18.91 -13.52 -1.75
CA TYR A 34 18.22 -12.81 -2.84
C TYR A 34 17.94 -13.70 -4.06
N MET A 35 18.54 -14.90 -4.12
CA MET A 35 18.49 -15.78 -5.30
C MET A 35 17.35 -16.80 -5.30
N SER A 36 16.77 -17.16 -4.15
CA SER A 36 15.69 -18.17 -4.10
C SER A 36 14.40 -17.76 -4.84
N ASN A 37 14.31 -16.52 -5.34
CA ASN A 37 13.13 -16.03 -6.06
C ASN A 37 13.38 -15.63 -7.52
N PHE A 38 14.62 -15.61 -8.02
CA PHE A 38 14.93 -15.06 -9.35
C PHE A 38 16.09 -15.80 -10.01
N TYR A 39 15.77 -16.91 -10.67
CA TYR A 39 16.67 -17.54 -11.63
C TYR A 39 16.41 -16.99 -13.04
N LEU A 40 17.49 -16.60 -13.73
CA LEU A 40 17.81 -17.16 -15.03
C LEU A 40 18.78 -18.31 -14.71
N GLU A 41 18.34 -19.55 -14.90
CA GLU A 41 19.21 -20.72 -14.82
C GLU A 41 20.12 -20.70 -16.07
N ASP A 42 21.42 -20.91 -15.91
CA ASP A 42 22.21 -21.48 -17.01
C ASP A 42 21.91 -22.99 -17.11
N GLU A 43 22.41 -23.64 -18.16
CA GLU A 43 22.19 -25.08 -18.41
C GLU A 43 22.72 -25.98 -17.27
N ASP A 44 23.49 -25.43 -16.32
CA ASP A 44 24.12 -26.17 -15.22
C ASP A 44 23.62 -25.77 -13.81
N GLY A 45 22.63 -24.88 -13.68
CA GLY A 45 22.01 -24.53 -12.40
C GLY A 45 22.93 -23.80 -11.41
N VAL A 46 23.99 -23.14 -11.88
CA VAL A 46 24.95 -22.43 -11.00
C VAL A 46 24.62 -20.93 -10.91
N PRO A 47 24.43 -20.38 -9.70
CA PRO A 47 24.27 -18.94 -9.54
C PRO A 47 25.60 -18.23 -9.76
N VAL A 48 25.71 -17.51 -10.88
CA VAL A 48 26.91 -16.74 -11.23
C VAL A 48 26.95 -15.43 -10.42
N PHE A 49 27.41 -15.50 -9.17
CA PHE A 49 27.92 -14.33 -8.45
C PHE A 49 29.37 -14.10 -8.88
N THR A 50 29.59 -13.26 -9.89
CA THR A 50 30.93 -12.81 -10.27
C THR A 50 31.33 -11.59 -9.45
N LYS A 51 32.64 -11.37 -9.26
CA LYS A 51 33.20 -10.09 -8.79
C LYS A 51 32.65 -8.90 -9.61
N GLN A 52 32.26 -9.14 -10.86
CA GLN A 52 31.69 -8.14 -11.76
C GLN A 52 30.29 -7.68 -11.32
N PHE A 53 29.43 -8.57 -10.82
CA PHE A 53 28.13 -8.16 -10.28
C PHE A 53 28.26 -7.27 -9.04
N GLN A 54 29.20 -7.59 -8.14
CA GLN A 54 29.49 -6.74 -6.99
C GLN A 54 30.01 -5.36 -7.42
N ALA A 55 30.87 -5.29 -8.45
CA ALA A 55 31.33 -4.01 -9.00
C ALA A 55 30.18 -3.15 -9.54
N ILE A 56 29.16 -3.75 -10.17
CA ILE A 56 27.94 -3.03 -10.59
C ILE A 56 27.16 -2.49 -9.40
N VAL A 57 27.03 -3.28 -8.32
CA VAL A 57 26.37 -2.84 -7.08
C VAL A 57 27.13 -1.69 -6.43
N ASP A 58 28.46 -1.71 -6.44
CA ASP A 58 29.29 -0.65 -5.88
C ASP A 58 29.21 0.63 -6.73
N GLU A 59 29.22 0.50 -8.07
CA GLU A 59 28.96 1.62 -8.99
C GLU A 59 27.55 2.18 -8.77
N TRP A 60 26.54 1.33 -8.56
CA TRP A 60 25.18 1.75 -8.24
C TRP A 60 25.11 2.53 -6.92
N LYS A 61 25.74 2.02 -5.86
CA LYS A 61 25.83 2.70 -4.56
C LYS A 61 26.51 4.07 -4.67
N SER A 62 27.44 4.25 -5.61
CA SER A 62 28.08 5.54 -5.85
C SER A 62 27.14 6.61 -6.46
N LYS A 63 26.03 6.19 -7.09
CA LYS A 63 25.06 7.08 -7.77
C LYS A 63 23.84 7.43 -6.92
N THR A 64 23.72 6.89 -5.71
CA THR A 64 22.54 7.05 -4.87
C THR A 64 22.88 7.10 -3.38
N CYS A 65 22.05 7.75 -2.57
CA CYS A 65 22.25 7.82 -1.13
C CYS A 65 20.93 7.93 -0.35
N LYS A 66 21.03 7.87 0.98
CA LYS A 66 19.89 8.04 1.88
C LYS A 66 19.46 9.52 1.94
N ASN A 67 18.20 9.77 2.29
CA ASN A 67 17.61 11.11 2.28
C ASN A 67 18.07 12.03 3.44
N SER A 68 18.91 11.57 4.37
CA SER A 68 19.39 12.42 5.48
C SER A 68 20.36 13.47 4.97
N LEU A 69 20.30 14.70 5.50
CA LEU A 69 21.16 15.80 5.06
C LEU A 69 22.65 15.42 5.05
N GLU A 70 23.13 14.74 6.10
CA GLU A 70 24.49 14.19 6.18
C GLU A 70 24.86 13.30 5.00
N ALA A 71 23.98 12.36 4.62
CA ALA A 71 24.23 11.43 3.52
C ALA A 71 24.17 12.13 2.16
N VAL A 72 23.29 13.12 2.02
CA VAL A 72 23.14 13.94 0.81
C VAL A 72 24.35 14.86 0.64
N PHE A 73 24.80 15.50 1.72
CA PHE A 73 25.98 16.35 1.76
C PHE A 73 27.23 15.57 1.37
N ASN A 74 27.48 14.43 2.02
CA ASN A 74 28.62 13.57 1.70
C ASN A 74 28.61 13.03 0.26
N HIS A 75 27.42 12.88 -0.33
CA HIS A 75 27.28 12.39 -1.70
C HIS A 75 27.54 13.46 -2.77
N TYR A 76 27.09 14.70 -2.57
CA TYR A 76 27.22 15.77 -3.58
C TYR A 76 28.37 16.75 -3.32
N CYS A 77 28.70 17.00 -2.06
CA CYS A 77 29.71 17.95 -1.63
C CYS A 77 30.92 17.17 -1.13
N SER A 78 31.67 16.55 -2.05
CA SER A 78 32.95 15.89 -1.76
C SER A 78 33.98 16.91 -1.23
N SER A 79 33.90 17.29 0.04
CA SER A 79 34.86 18.19 0.69
C SER A 79 35.45 17.54 1.94
N PRO A 80 36.78 17.67 2.17
CA PRO A 80 37.43 17.28 3.43
C PRO A 80 37.07 18.20 4.63
N THR A 81 36.21 19.20 4.44
CA THR A 81 35.78 20.12 5.51
C THR A 81 34.68 19.52 6.39
N GLN A 82 35.09 19.00 7.55
CA GLN A 82 34.63 19.20 8.93
C GLN A 82 33.20 19.68 9.30
N ILE A 83 32.20 19.74 8.41
CA ILE A 83 30.81 20.01 8.87
C ILE A 83 30.30 18.78 9.61
N LYS A 84 30.28 18.85 10.95
CA LYS A 84 29.81 17.76 11.80
C LYS A 84 28.31 17.89 12.02
N LEU A 85 27.53 17.27 11.13
CA LEU A 85 26.07 17.13 11.30
C LEU A 85 25.76 16.06 12.35
N GLU A 86 26.09 16.35 13.61
CA GLU A 86 25.85 15.44 14.74
C GLU A 86 24.35 15.34 15.04
N LYS A 87 23.79 14.13 14.90
CA LYS A 87 22.37 13.85 15.20
C LYS A 87 21.98 14.13 16.65
N GLU A 88 22.97 14.20 17.55
CA GLU A 88 22.78 14.48 18.96
C GLU A 88 22.13 15.85 19.20
N TRP A 89 22.63 16.90 18.54
CA TRP A 89 22.10 18.26 18.68
C TRP A 89 20.68 18.42 18.10
N GLN A 90 20.36 17.71 17.02
CA GLN A 90 18.97 17.65 16.54
C GLN A 90 18.04 17.00 17.56
N GLY A 91 18.52 15.94 18.23
CA GLY A 91 17.81 15.25 19.30
C GLY A 91 17.60 16.14 20.51
N PHE A 92 18.55 17.03 20.79
CA PHE A 92 18.51 17.98 21.91
C PHE A 92 17.28 18.89 21.83
N PHE A 93 17.02 19.51 20.68
CA PHE A 93 15.84 20.35 20.46
C PHE A 93 14.50 19.61 20.64
N ARG A 94 14.48 18.29 20.46
CA ARG A 94 13.24 17.50 20.56
C ARG A 94 12.95 16.97 21.96
N LYS A 95 13.99 16.77 22.76
CA LYS A 95 13.91 16.03 24.03
C LYS A 95 14.02 16.94 25.24
N ASN A 96 14.73 18.06 25.12
CA ASN A 96 15.05 18.92 26.26
C ASN A 96 14.14 20.14 26.34
N SER A 97 14.15 20.79 27.51
CA SER A 97 13.34 21.96 27.80
C SER A 97 13.87 23.22 27.10
N ILE A 98 13.09 24.30 27.10
CA ILE A 98 13.54 25.57 26.52
C ILE A 98 14.66 26.21 27.37
N GLU A 99 14.70 25.92 28.66
CA GLU A 99 15.76 26.28 29.58
C GLU A 99 17.08 25.60 29.18
N ASP A 100 17.07 24.28 28.99
CA ASP A 100 18.26 23.53 28.56
C ASP A 100 18.79 24.01 27.19
N ILE A 101 17.88 24.40 26.30
CA ILE A 101 18.21 24.97 24.98
C ILE A 101 18.90 26.33 25.14
N ARG A 102 18.45 27.18 26.07
CA ARG A 102 19.09 28.47 26.35
C ARG A 102 20.50 28.28 26.91
N ASP A 103 20.68 27.33 27.80
CA ASP A 103 21.99 27.04 28.41
C ASP A 103 23.03 26.55 27.37
N ASN A 104 22.57 25.90 26.29
CA ASN A 104 23.41 25.39 25.22
C ASN A 104 23.30 26.22 23.92
N MET A 105 22.80 27.46 24.00
CA MET A 105 22.40 28.25 22.83
C MET A 105 23.51 28.40 21.79
N GLN A 106 24.75 28.69 22.19
CA GLN A 106 25.83 28.95 21.23
C GLN A 106 26.20 27.71 20.40
N GLN A 107 26.23 26.54 21.04
CA GLN A 107 26.51 25.29 20.34
C GLN A 107 25.35 24.90 19.42
N LEU A 108 24.11 25.09 19.87
CA LEU A 108 22.91 24.82 19.08
C LEU A 108 22.78 25.76 17.88
N PHE A 109 23.12 27.03 18.03
CA PHE A 109 23.07 28.01 16.93
C PHE A 109 24.18 27.77 15.91
N LEU A 110 25.38 27.37 16.35
CA LEU A 110 26.43 26.93 15.45
C LEU A 110 25.97 25.72 14.64
N TYR A 111 25.37 24.71 15.30
CA TYR A 111 24.78 23.56 14.62
C TYR A 111 23.72 23.97 13.59
N CYS A 112 22.80 24.87 13.95
CA CYS A 112 21.78 25.37 13.00
C CYS A 112 22.41 26.10 11.81
N ALA A 113 23.43 26.93 12.03
CA ALA A 113 24.14 27.62 10.96
C ALA A 113 24.87 26.64 10.03
N GLU A 114 25.47 25.60 10.58
CA GLU A 114 26.12 24.53 9.82
C GLU A 114 25.14 23.68 9.01
N ASP A 115 23.95 23.37 9.57
CA ASP A 115 22.87 22.66 8.88
C ASP A 115 22.34 23.48 7.67
N VAL A 116 22.14 24.78 7.86
CA VAL A 116 21.75 25.71 6.79
C VAL A 116 22.84 25.82 5.73
N ARG A 117 24.11 25.95 6.13
CA ARG A 117 25.25 26.01 5.20
C ARG A 117 25.36 24.73 4.37
N ALA A 118 25.29 23.57 5.02
CA ALA A 118 25.32 22.27 4.33
C ALA A 118 24.16 22.13 3.34
N THR A 119 22.96 22.56 3.72
CA THR A 119 21.79 22.55 2.84
C THR A 119 21.97 23.46 1.62
N PHE A 120 22.57 24.64 1.81
CA PHE A 120 22.85 25.57 0.71
C PHE A 120 23.91 25.04 -0.26
N GLU A 121 25.00 24.47 0.25
CA GLU A 121 26.05 23.85 -0.59
C GLU A 121 25.49 22.68 -1.41
N VAL A 122 24.67 21.83 -0.79
CA VAL A 122 23.94 20.76 -1.50
C VAL A 122 23.07 21.34 -2.59
N TYR A 123 22.30 22.38 -2.28
CA TYR A 123 21.43 23.05 -3.26
C TYR A 123 22.22 23.54 -4.48
N GLN A 124 23.38 24.18 -4.28
CA GLN A 124 24.24 24.67 -5.36
C GLN A 124 24.70 23.56 -6.32
N LYS A 125 25.00 22.36 -5.81
CA LYS A 125 25.39 21.21 -6.63
C LYS A 125 24.20 20.52 -7.28
N LEU A 126 23.08 20.47 -6.57
CA LEU A 126 21.92 19.70 -6.95
C LEU A 126 21.03 20.41 -7.97
N TYR A 127 20.90 21.74 -7.89
CA TYR A 127 20.04 22.51 -8.79
C TYR A 127 20.45 22.39 -10.28
N PRO A 128 21.73 22.53 -10.67
CA PRO A 128 22.14 22.30 -12.06
C PRO A 128 21.86 20.87 -12.53
N LYS A 129 22.06 19.88 -11.65
CA LYS A 129 21.76 18.47 -11.93
C LYS A 129 20.25 18.26 -12.13
N PHE A 130 19.43 18.91 -11.32
CA PHE A 130 17.97 18.90 -11.47
C PHE A 130 17.56 19.48 -12.81
N CYS A 131 18.03 20.67 -13.19
CA CYS A 131 17.69 21.29 -14.49
C CYS A 131 18.08 20.41 -15.69
N LYS A 132 19.23 19.72 -15.62
CA LYS A 132 19.66 18.79 -16.68
C LYS A 132 18.73 17.57 -16.81
N ARG A 133 18.21 17.07 -15.69
CA ARG A 133 17.38 15.86 -15.62
C ARG A 133 15.89 16.13 -15.79
N PHE A 134 15.46 17.36 -15.55
CA PHE A 134 14.10 17.85 -15.67
C PHE A 134 14.11 19.11 -16.54
N PRO A 135 14.34 18.97 -17.86
CA PRO A 135 14.62 20.11 -18.73
C PRO A 135 13.41 21.02 -18.95
N HIS A 136 12.19 20.50 -18.80
CA HIS A 136 10.99 21.29 -19.01
C HIS A 136 10.65 22.17 -17.78
N PRO A 137 10.48 23.50 -17.95
CA PRO A 137 10.24 24.42 -16.83
C PRO A 137 8.92 24.15 -16.09
N LEU A 138 7.93 23.55 -16.75
CA LEU A 138 6.66 23.16 -16.11
C LEU A 138 6.84 22.25 -14.90
N THR A 139 7.84 21.35 -14.91
CA THR A 139 8.09 20.48 -13.76
C THR A 139 8.51 21.31 -12.55
N PHE A 140 9.41 22.26 -12.75
CA PHE A 140 9.82 23.19 -11.69
C PHE A 140 8.63 24.03 -11.22
N CYS A 141 7.91 24.69 -12.13
CA CYS A 141 6.76 25.54 -11.79
C CYS A 141 5.64 24.78 -11.08
N GLY A 142 5.29 23.58 -11.55
CA GLY A 142 4.27 22.72 -10.94
C GLY A 142 4.66 22.30 -9.53
N MET A 143 5.91 21.87 -9.33
CA MET A 143 6.40 21.53 -7.99
C MET A 143 6.41 22.75 -7.05
N MET A 144 6.68 23.97 -7.55
CA MET A 144 6.58 25.21 -6.75
C MET A 144 5.13 25.52 -6.32
N GLU A 145 4.13 25.25 -7.18
CA GLU A 145 2.71 25.34 -6.78
C GLU A 145 2.37 24.29 -5.72
N MET A 146 2.80 23.04 -5.94
CA MET A 146 2.56 21.94 -5.01
C MET A 146 3.20 22.13 -3.63
N ALA A 147 4.26 22.94 -3.53
CA ALA A 147 4.89 23.27 -2.25
C ALA A 147 4.10 24.33 -1.46
N ASN A 148 3.24 25.10 -2.12
CA ASN A 148 2.56 26.26 -1.54
C ASN A 148 1.11 25.94 -1.10
N VAL A 149 0.95 24.80 -0.45
CA VAL A 149 -0.34 24.26 0.04
C VAL A 149 -0.92 25.17 1.11
N TYR A 150 -2.23 25.38 1.06
CA TYR A 150 -2.96 26.20 2.02
C TYR A 150 -4.28 25.52 2.35
N LEU A 151 -4.53 25.24 3.62
CA LEU A 151 -5.75 24.60 4.09
C LEU A 151 -6.47 25.54 5.07
N PRO A 152 -7.62 26.12 4.70
CA PRO A 152 -8.40 26.95 5.61
C PRO A 152 -9.03 26.08 6.70
N ILE A 153 -9.02 26.58 7.93
CA ILE A 153 -9.65 25.95 9.09
C ILE A 153 -10.45 27.00 9.86
N ASN A 154 -11.38 26.53 10.68
CA ASN A 154 -12.07 27.36 11.65
C ASN A 154 -12.01 26.76 13.07
N SER A 155 -12.72 27.36 14.02
CA SER A 155 -12.82 26.92 15.42
C SER A 155 -13.13 25.43 15.58
N ASN A 156 -13.83 24.80 14.62
CA ASN A 156 -14.09 23.36 14.60
C ASN A 156 -12.79 22.53 14.65
N TRP A 157 -11.68 23.02 14.11
CA TRP A 157 -10.39 22.35 14.25
C TRP A 157 -10.05 22.13 15.73
N ARG A 158 -10.16 23.16 16.58
CA ARG A 158 -9.86 23.05 18.02
C ARG A 158 -10.76 22.01 18.70
N HIS A 159 -12.06 22.07 18.42
CA HIS A 159 -13.06 21.18 19.03
C HIS A 159 -12.99 19.72 18.54
N PHE A 160 -12.51 19.50 17.32
CA PHE A 160 -12.44 18.16 16.72
C PHE A 160 -11.53 17.22 17.49
N TYR A 161 -10.37 17.71 17.93
CA TYR A 161 -9.43 16.93 18.72
C TYR A 161 -10.07 16.47 20.02
N ASP A 162 -10.65 17.40 20.78
CA ASP A 162 -11.26 17.11 22.09
C ASP A 162 -12.46 16.17 21.96
N LYS A 163 -13.30 16.37 20.92
CA LYS A 163 -14.40 15.45 20.60
C LYS A 163 -13.88 14.03 20.36
N CYS A 164 -12.88 13.87 19.48
CA CYS A 164 -12.35 12.56 19.13
C CYS A 164 -11.67 11.87 20.31
N GLU A 165 -10.93 12.62 21.12
CA GLU A 165 -10.32 12.11 22.36
C GLU A 165 -11.37 11.64 23.35
N LYS A 166 -12.39 12.47 23.62
CA LYS A 166 -13.46 12.13 24.55
C LYS A 166 -14.20 10.87 24.10
N LEU A 167 -14.59 10.78 22.82
CA LEU A 167 -15.27 9.61 22.27
C LEU A 167 -14.38 8.36 22.31
N SER A 168 -13.11 8.50 21.94
CA SER A 168 -12.17 7.38 21.92
C SER A 168 -11.89 6.85 23.33
N SER A 169 -11.62 7.74 24.28
CA SER A 169 -11.37 7.37 25.67
C SER A 169 -12.61 6.78 26.32
N SER A 170 -13.80 7.36 26.09
CA SER A 170 -15.05 6.83 26.66
C SER A 170 -15.35 5.42 26.16
N SER A 171 -15.26 5.21 24.84
CA SER A 171 -15.49 3.89 24.23
C SER A 171 -14.47 2.85 24.72
N MET A 172 -13.19 3.21 24.80
CA MET A 172 -12.15 2.28 25.27
C MET A 172 -12.22 2.03 26.79
N ASN A 173 -12.56 3.03 27.60
CA ASN A 173 -12.73 2.85 29.04
C ASN A 173 -13.91 1.93 29.34
N GLU A 174 -15.06 2.12 28.68
CA GLU A 174 -16.24 1.27 28.87
C GLU A 174 -15.92 -0.20 28.60
N ILE A 175 -15.27 -0.50 27.47
CA ILE A 175 -14.92 -1.89 27.16
C ILE A 175 -13.84 -2.45 28.09
N THR A 176 -12.87 -1.63 28.47
CA THR A 176 -11.82 -2.05 29.41
C THR A 176 -12.44 -2.49 30.73
N ARG A 177 -13.41 -1.74 31.26
CA ARG A 177 -14.13 -2.08 32.48
C ARG A 177 -14.87 -3.41 32.34
N LYS A 178 -15.56 -3.65 31.22
CA LYS A 178 -16.24 -4.93 30.96
C LYS A 178 -15.27 -6.10 30.86
N VAL A 179 -14.10 -5.90 30.24
CA VAL A 179 -13.05 -6.93 30.12
C VAL A 179 -12.45 -7.25 31.49
N ILE A 180 -12.23 -6.25 32.34
CA ILE A 180 -11.71 -6.48 33.70
C ILE A 180 -12.78 -7.10 34.61
N GLN A 181 -14.05 -6.67 34.50
CA GLN A 181 -15.17 -7.32 35.19
C GLN A 181 -15.23 -8.80 34.83
N MET A 182 -15.21 -9.12 33.53
CA MET A 182 -15.16 -10.51 33.04
C MET A 182 -14.00 -11.31 33.65
N ALA A 183 -12.81 -10.71 33.76
CA ALA A 183 -11.67 -11.38 34.38
C ALA A 183 -11.88 -11.63 35.88
N ARG A 184 -12.54 -10.71 36.60
CA ARG A 184 -12.92 -10.88 38.01
C ARG A 184 -13.98 -11.95 38.17
N ASP A 185 -15.02 -11.95 37.33
CA ASP A 185 -16.10 -12.94 37.33
C ASP A 185 -15.56 -14.37 37.18
N VAL A 186 -14.61 -14.57 36.26
CA VAL A 186 -13.97 -15.89 36.05
C VAL A 186 -13.18 -16.34 37.29
N ILE A 187 -12.49 -15.41 37.98
CA ILE A 187 -11.75 -15.74 39.20
C ILE A 187 -12.74 -16.09 40.32
N GLU A 188 -13.78 -15.27 40.52
CA GLU A 188 -14.80 -15.47 41.55
C GLU A 188 -15.58 -16.77 41.36
N GLU A 189 -16.00 -17.08 40.13
CA GLU A 189 -16.67 -18.34 39.79
C GLU A 189 -15.79 -19.55 40.13
N MET A 190 -14.49 -19.48 39.82
CA MET A 190 -13.55 -20.56 40.13
C MET A 190 -13.28 -20.70 41.63
N ASP A 191 -13.12 -19.59 42.36
CA ASP A 191 -12.93 -19.58 43.82
C ASP A 191 -14.16 -20.19 44.52
N GLN A 192 -15.38 -19.76 44.17
CA GLN A 192 -16.63 -20.32 44.72
C GLN A 192 -16.78 -21.81 44.43
N THR A 193 -16.41 -22.22 43.23
CA THR A 193 -16.49 -23.62 42.79
C THR A 193 -15.54 -24.55 43.55
N ILE A 194 -14.48 -23.99 44.14
CA ILE A 194 -13.52 -24.69 44.98
C ILE A 194 -14.00 -24.71 46.42
N GLU A 195 -14.42 -23.56 46.97
CA GLU A 195 -15.01 -23.49 48.30
C GLU A 195 -16.21 -24.44 48.48
N ASN A 196 -17.11 -24.49 47.49
CA ASN A 196 -18.28 -25.37 47.54
C ASN A 196 -17.88 -26.85 47.60
N LYS A 197 -16.81 -27.25 46.90
CA LYS A 197 -16.33 -28.62 46.93
C LYS A 197 -15.57 -28.96 48.20
N GLU A 198 -14.75 -28.04 48.70
CA GLU A 198 -14.12 -28.20 50.01
C GLU A 198 -15.20 -28.37 51.10
N ARG A 199 -16.33 -27.68 51.00
CA ARG A 199 -17.49 -27.87 51.89
C ARG A 199 -18.19 -29.22 51.71
N GLU A 200 -18.35 -29.71 50.47
CA GLU A 200 -18.93 -31.04 50.18
C GLU A 200 -18.03 -32.18 50.66
N GLU A 201 -16.70 -32.07 50.52
CA GLU A 201 -15.73 -33.09 50.95
C GLU A 201 -15.49 -33.05 52.47
N ASN A 202 -15.51 -31.89 53.11
CA ASN A 202 -15.43 -31.78 54.58
C ASN A 202 -16.65 -32.37 55.31
N GLN A 203 -17.74 -32.73 54.60
CA GLN A 203 -18.86 -33.52 55.17
C GLN A 203 -18.65 -35.04 55.05
N ILE A 204 -17.61 -35.51 54.35
CA ILE A 204 -17.29 -36.92 54.12
C ILE A 204 -15.90 -37.18 54.70
N ASN A 205 -15.82 -37.43 56.01
CA ASN A 205 -14.67 -37.90 56.82
C ASN A 205 -13.23 -37.46 56.46
N GLU A 206 -12.58 -36.92 57.50
CA GLU A 206 -11.13 -36.66 57.59
C GLU A 206 -10.28 -37.88 57.19
N SER A 207 -9.61 -37.81 56.04
CA SER A 207 -8.19 -38.18 55.86
C SER A 207 -7.85 -38.31 54.37
N GLU A 208 -7.70 -37.19 53.66
CA GLU A 208 -6.80 -37.09 52.50
C GLU A 208 -6.64 -35.60 52.18
N GLU A 209 -5.44 -35.05 52.38
CA GLU A 209 -5.12 -33.72 51.84
C GLU A 209 -5.40 -33.74 50.35
N MET A 210 -6.31 -32.88 49.88
CA MET A 210 -6.57 -32.72 48.45
C MET A 210 -5.22 -32.43 47.76
N PRO A 211 -4.75 -33.31 46.84
CA PRO A 211 -3.52 -33.06 46.10
C PRO A 211 -3.57 -31.66 45.52
N GLU A 212 -2.50 -30.89 45.66
CA GLU A 212 -2.39 -29.52 45.12
C GLU A 212 -2.75 -29.45 43.62
N ILE A 213 -2.66 -30.59 42.95
CA ILE A 213 -2.99 -30.91 41.55
C ILE A 213 -4.50 -30.91 41.22
N LEU A 214 -5.40 -31.11 42.18
CA LEU A 214 -6.86 -31.18 41.97
C LEU A 214 -7.59 -29.83 42.15
N ARG A 215 -6.84 -28.76 42.41
CA ARG A 215 -7.32 -27.39 42.35
C ARG A 215 -7.93 -27.08 40.97
N LYS A 216 -9.27 -26.93 40.92
CA LYS A 216 -10.05 -26.84 39.67
C LYS A 216 -9.65 -25.72 38.70
N TYR A 217 -8.90 -24.70 39.14
CA TYR A 217 -8.38 -23.67 38.23
C TYR A 217 -7.60 -24.27 37.05
N HIS A 218 -6.96 -25.43 37.24
CA HIS A 218 -6.23 -26.17 36.21
C HIS A 218 -7.09 -27.03 35.29
N LEU A 219 -8.41 -27.12 35.52
CA LEU A 219 -9.34 -27.87 34.69
C LEU A 219 -9.95 -27.04 33.55
N ASP A 220 -9.75 -25.72 33.54
CA ASP A 220 -10.18 -24.85 32.44
C ASP A 220 -9.37 -25.17 31.16
N PRO A 221 -10.02 -25.44 30.01
CA PRO A 221 -9.33 -25.81 28.77
C PRO A 221 -8.31 -24.78 28.23
N TRP A 222 -8.34 -23.53 28.69
CA TRP A 222 -7.46 -22.45 28.24
C TRP A 222 -6.60 -21.85 29.35
N LEU A 223 -7.13 -21.72 30.57
CA LEU A 223 -6.46 -21.04 31.69
C LEU A 223 -5.54 -21.97 32.49
N PHE A 224 -5.50 -23.27 32.22
CA PHE A 224 -4.63 -24.22 32.94
C PHE A 224 -3.13 -23.89 32.86
N VAL A 225 -2.71 -23.16 31.82
CA VAL A 225 -1.34 -22.65 31.62
C VAL A 225 -1.08 -21.29 32.27
N SER A 226 -2.07 -20.70 32.94
CA SER A 226 -1.96 -19.40 33.59
C SER A 226 -1.45 -19.56 35.02
N ASN A 227 -0.68 -18.59 35.52
CA ASN A 227 -0.14 -18.66 36.88
C ASN A 227 -1.19 -18.21 37.91
N TRP A 228 -1.83 -19.19 38.57
CA TRP A 228 -2.86 -19.00 39.58
C TRP A 228 -2.33 -18.73 40.99
N SER A 229 -1.02 -18.68 41.19
CA SER A 229 -0.42 -18.40 42.50
C SER A 229 -0.85 -17.03 43.02
N ARG A 230 -1.09 -16.93 44.34
CA ARG A 230 -1.44 -15.69 45.03
C ARG A 230 -0.29 -15.28 45.96
N PRO A 231 0.43 -14.17 45.70
CA PRO A 231 1.53 -13.76 46.57
C PRO A 231 1.06 -13.39 47.97
N ASN A 232 1.77 -13.82 49.03
CA ASN A 232 1.42 -13.54 50.44
C ASN A 232 1.23 -12.04 50.75
N LYS A 233 1.91 -11.14 50.02
CA LYS A 233 1.78 -9.69 50.20
C LYS A 233 0.53 -9.09 49.53
N ARG A 234 -0.14 -9.83 48.64
CA ARG A 234 -1.29 -9.38 47.82
C ARG A 234 -2.20 -10.57 47.45
N PRO A 235 -2.98 -11.11 48.41
CA PRO A 235 -3.68 -12.40 48.24
C PRO A 235 -4.94 -12.33 47.35
N GLN A 236 -5.44 -11.13 47.03
CA GLN A 236 -6.74 -10.97 46.39
C GLN A 236 -6.80 -11.48 44.95
N TRP A 237 -5.71 -11.38 44.18
CA TRP A 237 -5.71 -11.71 42.75
C TRP A 237 -4.56 -12.65 42.36
N PRO A 238 -4.77 -13.60 41.42
CA PRO A 238 -3.72 -14.48 40.90
C PRO A 238 -2.70 -13.72 40.04
N VAL A 239 -1.45 -14.22 39.96
CA VAL A 239 -0.34 -13.57 39.22
C VAL A 239 -0.71 -13.18 37.79
N TRP A 240 -1.43 -14.03 37.06
CA TRP A 240 -1.82 -13.74 35.67
C TRP A 240 -2.73 -12.49 35.56
N TYR A 241 -3.59 -12.25 36.55
CA TYR A 241 -4.50 -11.09 36.58
C TYR A 241 -3.72 -9.78 36.70
N TRP A 242 -2.70 -9.73 37.56
CA TRP A 242 -1.80 -8.59 37.64
C TRP A 242 -1.07 -8.34 36.32
N GLY A 243 -0.81 -9.40 35.56
CA GLY A 243 -0.25 -9.35 34.21
C GLY A 243 -1.12 -8.61 33.19
N LEU A 244 -2.42 -8.41 33.47
CA LEU A 244 -3.31 -7.60 32.63
C LEU A 244 -3.02 -6.10 32.70
N PHE A 245 -2.29 -5.62 33.70
CA PHE A 245 -2.10 -4.18 33.94
C PHE A 245 -0.71 -3.70 33.50
N GLN A 246 -0.62 -2.42 33.13
CA GLN A 246 0.67 -1.77 32.84
C GLN A 246 1.52 -1.63 34.11
N LYS A 247 0.90 -1.18 35.18
CA LYS A 247 1.48 -1.06 36.53
C LYS A 247 0.68 -1.94 37.48
N LEU A 248 1.38 -2.66 38.36
CA LEU A 248 0.74 -3.59 39.31
C LEU A 248 -0.28 -2.90 40.22
N LEU A 249 -0.08 -1.62 40.55
CA LEU A 249 -0.99 -0.88 41.43
C LEU A 249 -2.41 -0.72 40.87
N HIS A 250 -2.59 -0.79 39.54
CA HIS A 250 -3.89 -0.62 38.90
C HIS A 250 -4.82 -1.82 39.05
N ALA A 251 -4.31 -3.00 39.46
CA ALA A 251 -5.14 -4.19 39.59
C ALA A 251 -6.20 -4.09 40.69
N ASN A 252 -5.93 -3.28 41.72
CA ASN A 252 -6.83 -3.02 42.83
C ASN A 252 -7.70 -1.77 42.63
N THR A 253 -7.56 -1.06 41.52
CA THR A 253 -8.36 0.13 41.23
C THR A 253 -9.84 -0.26 41.07
N PRO A 254 -10.78 0.53 41.63
CA PRO A 254 -12.21 0.37 41.37
C PRO A 254 -12.51 0.38 39.86
N LEU A 255 -13.53 -0.35 39.42
CA LEU A 255 -13.83 -0.48 37.99
C LEU A 255 -14.21 0.87 37.38
N GLU A 256 -14.89 1.71 38.15
CA GLU A 256 -15.39 3.02 37.73
C GLU A 256 -14.26 4.01 37.44
N GLU A 257 -13.12 3.86 38.12
CA GLU A 257 -11.92 4.68 37.97
C GLU A 257 -10.95 4.11 36.94
N LEU A 258 -11.26 2.93 36.39
CA LEU A 258 -10.34 2.24 35.50
C LEU A 258 -10.34 2.88 34.10
N GLU A 259 -9.12 3.18 33.63
CA GLU A 259 -8.86 3.72 32.30
C GLU A 259 -8.21 2.69 31.37
N ALA A 260 -8.44 2.80 30.07
CA ALA A 260 -7.92 1.89 29.06
C ALA A 260 -6.38 1.86 29.03
N ASP A 261 -5.73 3.00 29.23
CA ASP A 261 -4.26 3.13 29.23
C ASP A 261 -3.61 2.38 30.41
N SER A 262 -4.39 2.05 31.44
CA SER A 262 -3.93 1.28 32.60
C SER A 262 -3.84 -0.23 32.34
N VAL A 263 -4.46 -0.72 31.25
CA VAL A 263 -4.63 -2.16 30.94
C VAL A 263 -3.95 -2.55 29.63
N LYS A 264 -3.32 -3.73 29.63
CA LYS A 264 -2.73 -4.40 28.46
C LYS A 264 -3.81 -5.16 27.69
N LEU A 265 -4.62 -4.46 26.91
CA LEU A 265 -5.70 -5.04 26.08
C LEU A 265 -5.23 -5.99 24.96
N MET A 266 -3.91 -6.21 24.81
CA MET A 266 -3.31 -7.12 23.83
C MET A 266 -2.47 -8.23 24.48
N CYS A 267 -2.71 -8.50 25.76
CA CYS A 267 -2.01 -9.54 26.50
C CYS A 267 -2.41 -10.96 26.05
N ARG A 268 -1.60 -11.95 26.43
CA ARG A 268 -1.81 -13.37 26.09
C ARG A 268 -2.99 -14.00 26.83
N GLU A 269 -3.41 -13.41 27.95
CA GLU A 269 -4.49 -13.93 28.78
C GLU A 269 -5.87 -13.65 28.18
N LEU A 270 -6.04 -12.56 27.41
CA LEU A 270 -7.35 -12.21 26.84
C LEU A 270 -7.91 -13.29 25.89
N PRO A 271 -7.16 -13.84 24.92
CA PRO A 271 -7.64 -14.97 24.12
C PRO A 271 -8.06 -16.19 24.96
N ARG A 272 -7.39 -16.42 26.11
CA ARG A 272 -7.74 -17.50 27.03
C ARG A 272 -9.03 -17.17 27.76
N LEU A 273 -9.19 -15.94 28.26
CA LEU A 273 -10.41 -15.45 28.92
C LEU A 273 -11.64 -15.46 28.02
N PHE A 274 -11.51 -15.27 26.71
CA PHE A 274 -12.63 -15.45 25.77
C PHE A 274 -12.85 -16.91 25.34
N GLY A 275 -11.97 -17.82 25.76
CA GLY A 275 -12.02 -19.24 25.41
C GLY A 275 -11.95 -19.45 23.90
N LEU A 276 -11.03 -18.78 23.21
CA LEU A 276 -10.98 -18.80 21.76
C LEU A 276 -10.62 -20.20 21.22
N CYS A 277 -11.31 -20.60 20.15
CA CYS A 277 -11.05 -21.82 19.39
C CYS A 277 -10.75 -21.50 17.93
N TYR A 278 -10.05 -22.39 17.22
CA TYR A 278 -9.96 -22.43 15.76
C TYR A 278 -10.70 -23.69 15.27
N GLY A 279 -11.79 -23.50 14.53
CA GLY A 279 -12.76 -24.58 14.30
C GLY A 279 -13.19 -25.17 15.67
N PRO A 280 -13.25 -26.50 15.86
CA PRO A 280 -13.64 -27.06 17.15
C PRO A 280 -12.52 -27.02 18.23
N TYR A 281 -11.30 -26.61 17.87
CA TYR A 281 -10.10 -26.85 18.68
C TYR A 281 -9.69 -25.64 19.52
N PRO A 282 -9.46 -25.77 20.85
CA PRO A 282 -8.97 -24.69 21.71
C PRO A 282 -7.65 -24.09 21.26
N LEU A 283 -7.53 -22.77 21.32
CA LEU A 283 -6.29 -22.05 21.06
C LEU A 283 -5.33 -22.15 22.25
N MET A 284 -4.04 -22.28 21.94
CA MET A 284 -2.96 -22.23 22.92
C MET A 284 -1.76 -21.46 22.37
N PHE A 285 -1.05 -20.77 23.27
CA PHE A 285 0.19 -20.07 22.96
C PHE A 285 1.38 -20.84 23.53
N VAL A 286 2.40 -21.08 22.69
CA VAL A 286 3.68 -21.69 23.09
C VAL A 286 4.80 -20.70 22.75
N THR A 287 5.72 -20.43 23.68
CA THR A 287 6.71 -19.34 23.57
C THR A 287 7.51 -19.34 22.27
N ASP A 288 7.98 -20.50 21.81
CA ASP A 288 8.81 -20.62 20.60
C ASP A 288 7.99 -20.82 19.32
N LEU A 289 6.75 -21.30 19.44
CA LEU A 289 5.91 -21.67 18.29
C LEU A 289 4.78 -20.66 18.01
N GLY A 290 4.54 -19.72 18.92
CA GLY A 290 3.47 -18.75 18.85
C GLY A 290 2.09 -19.35 19.14
N TRP A 291 1.05 -18.70 18.59
CA TRP A 291 -0.34 -19.16 18.69
C TRP A 291 -0.59 -20.38 17.80
N GLY A 292 -1.32 -21.35 18.33
CA GLY A 292 -1.78 -22.53 17.63
C GLY A 292 -3.03 -23.12 18.28
N TYR A 293 -3.41 -24.33 17.87
CA TYR A 293 -4.59 -25.03 18.34
C TYR A 293 -4.29 -26.49 18.64
N ILE A 294 -5.08 -27.06 19.56
CA ILE A 294 -4.85 -28.40 20.12
C ILE A 294 -5.83 -29.40 19.49
N VAL A 295 -5.31 -30.41 18.81
CA VAL A 295 -6.09 -31.44 18.10
C VAL A 295 -5.89 -32.80 18.75
N PRO A 296 -6.95 -33.61 18.99
CA PRO A 296 -6.82 -34.97 19.48
C PRO A 296 -6.07 -35.85 18.47
N LYS A 297 -5.11 -36.67 18.93
CA LYS A 297 -4.38 -37.61 18.08
C LYS A 297 -5.30 -38.69 17.48
N LYS A 298 -6.34 -39.06 18.23
CA LYS A 298 -7.35 -40.07 17.88
C LYS A 298 -8.68 -39.69 18.51
N ASN A 299 -9.77 -40.35 18.10
CA ASN A 299 -11.04 -40.26 18.81
C ASN A 299 -11.01 -41.20 20.03
N PHE A 300 -11.16 -40.63 21.21
CA PHE A 300 -11.21 -41.34 22.49
C PHE A 300 -12.65 -41.41 23.03
N VAL A 301 -12.93 -42.38 23.90
CA VAL A 301 -14.18 -42.45 24.66
C VAL A 301 -14.05 -41.56 25.90
N SER A 302 -14.97 -40.61 26.09
CA SER A 302 -14.83 -39.58 27.15
C SER A 302 -14.79 -40.13 28.59
N SER A 303 -15.28 -41.35 28.83
CA SER A 303 -15.25 -42.01 30.13
C SER A 303 -13.92 -42.70 30.45
N SER A 304 -13.06 -42.95 29.46
CA SER A 304 -11.76 -43.63 29.63
C SER A 304 -10.57 -42.67 29.62
N LEU A 305 -10.80 -41.36 29.53
CA LEU A 305 -9.76 -40.34 29.54
C LEU A 305 -9.38 -39.96 30.98
N PRO A 306 -8.08 -39.80 31.28
CA PRO A 306 -7.65 -39.25 32.57
C PRO A 306 -8.14 -37.80 32.73
N GLU A 307 -8.32 -37.35 33.98
CA GLU A 307 -8.76 -35.98 34.26
C GLU A 307 -7.69 -34.97 33.83
N THR A 308 -6.43 -35.22 34.20
CA THR A 308 -5.25 -34.43 33.81
C THR A 308 -4.08 -35.32 33.41
N GLN A 309 -3.11 -34.76 32.66
CA GLN A 309 -1.81 -35.37 32.38
C GLN A 309 -0.71 -34.33 32.54
N LEU A 310 0.40 -34.71 33.20
CA LEU A 310 1.58 -33.85 33.30
C LEU A 310 2.27 -33.75 31.93
N ILE A 311 2.43 -32.54 31.42
CA ILE A 311 3.13 -32.24 30.17
C ILE A 311 4.22 -31.21 30.42
N LYS A 312 5.26 -31.19 29.58
CA LYS A 312 6.26 -30.13 29.55
C LYS A 312 5.90 -29.11 28.47
N ILE A 313 5.78 -27.85 28.86
CA ILE A 313 5.64 -26.71 27.96
C ILE A 313 6.87 -25.83 28.17
N ALA A 314 7.76 -25.78 27.17
CA ALA A 314 9.11 -25.25 27.35
C ALA A 314 9.81 -25.94 28.54
N ASP A 315 10.22 -25.19 29.57
CA ASP A 315 10.92 -25.70 30.75
C ASP A 315 9.99 -25.96 31.96
N GLU A 316 8.69 -25.68 31.84
CA GLU A 316 7.72 -25.81 32.94
C GLU A 316 6.87 -27.08 32.79
N SER A 317 6.67 -27.80 33.90
CA SER A 317 5.78 -28.95 33.98
C SER A 317 4.38 -28.48 34.38
N VAL A 318 3.39 -28.72 33.52
CA VAL A 318 2.00 -28.26 33.71
C VAL A 318 1.03 -29.43 33.58
N HIS A 319 0.03 -29.50 34.45
CA HIS A 319 -1.06 -30.47 34.34
C HIS A 319 -2.07 -30.02 33.28
N MET A 320 -2.12 -30.73 32.16
CA MET A 320 -3.07 -30.46 31.07
C MET A 320 -4.41 -31.16 31.34
N PRO A 321 -5.56 -30.46 31.30
CA PRO A 321 -6.87 -31.04 31.59
C PRO A 321 -7.44 -31.78 30.38
N ILE A 322 -7.06 -33.05 30.25
CA ILE A 322 -7.36 -33.88 29.08
C ILE A 322 -8.86 -34.02 28.88
N ARG A 323 -9.60 -34.31 29.94
CA ARG A 323 -11.05 -34.53 29.87
C ARG A 323 -11.83 -33.27 29.52
N SER A 324 -11.49 -32.13 30.12
CA SER A 324 -12.15 -30.84 29.85
C SER A 324 -11.91 -30.38 28.42
N ILE A 325 -10.67 -30.45 27.93
CA ILE A 325 -10.32 -30.10 26.55
C ILE A 325 -11.09 -30.98 25.57
N TYR A 326 -11.13 -32.29 25.82
CA TYR A 326 -11.84 -33.23 24.94
C TYR A 326 -13.36 -33.00 24.93
N LYS A 327 -13.97 -32.75 26.11
CA LYS A 327 -15.39 -32.38 26.22
C LYS A 327 -15.70 -31.11 25.43
N GLN A 328 -14.85 -30.09 25.53
CA GLN A 328 -15.01 -28.85 24.78
C GLN A 328 -14.97 -29.08 23.27
N ILE A 329 -14.01 -29.88 22.79
CA ILE A 329 -13.90 -30.21 21.36
C ILE A 329 -15.15 -30.94 20.87
N ILE A 330 -15.66 -31.92 21.62
CA ILE A 330 -16.90 -32.63 21.25
C ILE A 330 -18.09 -31.67 21.21
N SER A 331 -18.22 -30.81 22.22
CA SER A 331 -19.28 -29.81 22.28
C SER A 331 -19.25 -28.91 21.04
N ASN A 332 -18.08 -28.38 20.70
CA ASN A 332 -17.90 -27.54 19.52
C ASN A 332 -18.17 -28.30 18.21
N LYS A 333 -17.77 -29.58 18.10
CA LYS A 333 -18.03 -30.42 16.92
C LYS A 333 -19.54 -30.65 16.71
N LYS A 334 -20.31 -30.86 17.77
CA LYS A 334 -21.78 -31.01 17.69
C LYS A 334 -22.44 -29.75 17.11
N SER A 335 -21.94 -28.58 17.45
CA SER A 335 -22.43 -27.31 16.92
C SER A 335 -22.04 -27.05 15.46
N LEU A 336 -21.05 -27.78 14.90
CA LEU A 336 -20.45 -27.49 13.58
C LEU A 336 -21.13 -28.19 12.38
N ASN A 337 -22.03 -29.16 12.60
CA ASN A 337 -22.86 -29.86 11.60
C ASN A 337 -22.21 -30.27 10.23
N GLN A 338 -20.88 -30.40 10.13
CA GLN A 338 -20.16 -30.82 8.92
C GLN A 338 -18.95 -31.71 9.21
N LEU A 339 -18.58 -32.52 8.21
CA LEU A 339 -17.34 -33.30 8.11
C LEU A 339 -16.13 -32.36 8.16
N ILE A 340 -15.53 -32.24 9.34
CA ILE A 340 -14.29 -31.49 9.56
C ILE A 340 -13.16 -32.17 8.79
N SER A 341 -12.51 -31.43 7.90
CA SER A 341 -11.26 -31.83 7.25
C SER A 341 -10.14 -32.00 8.28
N GLU A 342 -9.33 -33.04 8.11
CA GLU A 342 -8.14 -33.24 8.94
C GLU A 342 -7.16 -32.06 8.77
N PRO A 343 -6.39 -31.68 9.81
CA PRO A 343 -5.44 -30.59 9.70
C PRO A 343 -4.47 -30.83 8.53
N LEU A 344 -4.50 -29.96 7.51
CA LEU A 344 -3.72 -30.06 6.27
C LEU A 344 -2.17 -30.00 6.43
N LYS A 345 -1.64 -29.96 7.67
CA LYS A 345 -0.21 -29.75 7.97
C LYS A 345 0.28 -30.79 8.98
N SER A 346 1.60 -30.99 9.08
CA SER A 346 2.19 -31.80 10.15
C SER A 346 2.05 -31.12 11.51
N ALA A 347 1.81 -31.91 12.56
CA ALA A 347 1.88 -31.43 13.94
C ALA A 347 3.29 -30.89 14.24
N VAL A 348 3.36 -29.81 15.02
CA VAL A 348 4.63 -29.16 15.37
C VAL A 348 5.13 -29.60 16.75
N LEU A 349 4.21 -30.02 17.63
CA LEU A 349 4.52 -30.52 18.97
C LEU A 349 3.45 -31.54 19.38
N HIS A 350 3.82 -32.54 20.19
CA HIS A 350 2.90 -33.54 20.72
C HIS A 350 2.84 -33.44 22.24
N PHE A 351 1.64 -33.43 22.80
CA PHE A 351 1.40 -33.39 24.24
C PHE A 351 0.89 -34.74 24.72
N GLY A 352 1.81 -35.50 25.32
CA GLY A 352 1.53 -36.86 25.80
C GLY A 352 0.93 -37.74 24.69
N ASP A 353 -0.04 -38.56 25.07
CA ASP A 353 -0.67 -39.54 24.18
C ASP A 353 -1.98 -39.04 23.55
N PHE A 354 -2.49 -37.89 23.99
CA PHE A 354 -3.84 -37.46 23.66
C PHE A 354 -3.89 -36.36 22.60
N PHE A 355 -2.97 -35.40 22.61
CA PHE A 355 -3.08 -34.20 21.79
C PHE A 355 -1.83 -33.85 20.98
N SER A 356 -2.05 -33.11 19.90
CA SER A 356 -1.03 -32.55 19.02
C SER A 356 -1.28 -31.06 18.82
N PHE A 357 -0.20 -30.28 18.73
CA PHE A 357 -0.22 -28.84 18.50
C PHE A 357 0.01 -28.52 17.04
N TYR A 358 -0.83 -27.63 16.50
CA TYR A 358 -0.71 -27.10 15.15
C TYR A 358 -0.61 -25.59 15.21
N ARG A 359 0.33 -25.00 14.47
CA ARG A 359 0.47 -23.55 14.38
C ARG A 359 -0.75 -22.93 13.72
N LEU A 360 -1.21 -21.80 14.25
CA LEU A 360 -2.31 -21.05 13.67
C LEU A 360 -1.88 -20.54 12.28
N PRO A 361 -2.72 -20.69 11.22
CA PRO A 361 -2.35 -20.24 9.88
C PRO A 361 -2.07 -18.74 9.83
N HIS A 362 -0.87 -18.36 9.39
CA HIS A 362 -0.53 -16.94 9.23
C HIS A 362 -1.27 -16.32 8.03
N PRO A 363 -1.83 -15.09 8.11
CA PRO A 363 -2.65 -14.53 7.04
C PRO A 363 -1.89 -14.25 5.73
N SER A 364 -0.55 -14.22 5.77
CA SER A 364 0.28 -14.11 4.56
C SER A 364 0.42 -15.43 3.80
N GLY A 365 -0.09 -16.55 4.33
CA GLY A 365 0.09 -17.89 3.78
C GLY A 365 1.48 -18.49 4.00
N GLN A 366 2.41 -17.76 4.65
CA GLN A 366 3.76 -18.27 4.93
C GLN A 366 3.74 -19.18 6.18
N PRO A 367 4.14 -20.46 6.06
CA PRO A 367 3.96 -21.44 7.14
C PRO A 367 4.95 -21.28 8.31
N HIS A 368 6.06 -20.57 8.11
CA HIS A 368 7.08 -20.37 9.14
C HIS A 368 6.82 -19.12 10.03
N LEU A 369 5.88 -18.26 9.65
CA LEU A 369 5.58 -17.05 10.40
C LEU A 369 4.55 -17.31 11.50
N ASN A 370 4.82 -16.79 12.69
CA ASN A 370 3.92 -16.87 13.82
C ASN A 370 2.85 -15.77 13.76
N VAL A 371 1.63 -16.11 14.19
CA VAL A 371 0.58 -15.10 14.41
C VAL A 371 0.91 -14.31 15.67
N GLY A 372 0.99 -12.98 15.57
CA GLY A 372 1.27 -12.13 16.74
C GLY A 372 0.10 -12.06 17.73
N THR A 373 -1.14 -11.91 17.24
CA THR A 373 -2.35 -11.90 18.08
C THR A 373 -3.54 -12.54 17.35
N PRO A 374 -4.39 -13.32 18.04
CA PRO A 374 -5.63 -13.85 17.48
C PRO A 374 -6.63 -12.75 17.09
N PHE A 375 -6.58 -11.58 17.74
CA PHE A 375 -7.46 -10.43 17.48
C PHE A 375 -7.04 -9.58 16.28
N SER A 376 -6.14 -10.06 15.41
CA SER A 376 -5.72 -9.29 14.24
C SER A 376 -6.87 -9.19 13.23
N LYS A 377 -7.04 -8.03 12.57
CA LYS A 377 -8.08 -7.83 11.54
C LYS A 377 -8.03 -8.86 10.39
N LYS A 378 -6.87 -9.45 10.14
CA LYS A 378 -6.68 -10.44 9.06
C LYS A 378 -7.11 -11.85 9.47
N MET A 379 -7.38 -12.09 10.75
CA MET A 379 -8.00 -13.32 11.22
C MET A 379 -9.50 -13.22 11.08
N LYS A 380 -10.13 -14.29 10.60
CA LYS A 380 -11.58 -14.43 10.60
C LYS A 380 -12.00 -14.82 12.02
N ILE A 381 -12.74 -13.93 12.68
CA ILE A 381 -13.41 -14.24 13.96
C ILE A 381 -14.91 -14.28 13.66
N ASN A 382 -15.56 -15.40 13.94
CA ASN A 382 -16.99 -15.57 13.75
C ASN A 382 -17.71 -15.59 15.11
N PHE A 383 -18.91 -15.00 15.14
CA PHE A 383 -19.74 -14.87 16.34
C PHE A 383 -21.07 -15.61 16.22
N GLU A 384 -21.49 -15.97 15.00
CA GLU A 384 -22.85 -16.45 14.71
C GLU A 384 -22.84 -17.78 13.95
N ASN A 385 -21.94 -17.98 12.98
CA ASN A 385 -21.84 -19.20 12.18
C ASN A 385 -20.51 -19.93 12.45
N PHE A 386 -20.56 -21.17 12.93
CA PHE A 386 -19.35 -21.96 13.17
C PHE A 386 -18.72 -22.41 11.84
N GLU A 387 -17.73 -21.67 11.36
CA GLU A 387 -16.90 -22.02 10.20
C GLU A 387 -15.65 -22.81 10.61
N GLU A 388 -15.25 -23.78 9.80
CA GLU A 388 -14.11 -24.67 10.09
C GLU A 388 -12.76 -23.92 10.14
N ASP A 389 -12.57 -22.91 9.29
CA ASP A 389 -11.34 -22.12 9.16
C ASP A 389 -11.43 -20.73 9.82
N ALA A 390 -12.22 -20.62 10.89
CA ALA A 390 -12.40 -19.38 11.64
C ALA A 390 -12.10 -19.54 13.13
N ILE A 391 -11.76 -18.42 13.75
CA ILE A 391 -11.66 -18.31 15.20
C ILE A 391 -13.05 -18.01 15.76
N HIS A 392 -13.44 -18.60 16.88
CA HIS A 392 -14.67 -18.24 17.59
C HIS A 392 -14.47 -18.24 19.11
N PRO A 393 -15.20 -17.41 19.86
CA PRO A 393 -15.21 -17.44 21.32
C PRO A 393 -16.18 -18.49 21.86
N THR A 394 -15.80 -19.17 22.94
CA THR A 394 -16.71 -20.08 23.67
C THR A 394 -17.39 -19.41 24.86
N ARG A 395 -16.88 -18.25 25.33
CA ARG A 395 -17.43 -17.48 26.44
C ARG A 395 -17.34 -15.97 26.19
N PHE A 396 -18.24 -15.22 26.84
CA PHE A 396 -18.30 -13.75 26.77
C PHE A 396 -18.35 -13.18 25.34
N VAL A 397 -19.14 -13.84 24.47
CA VAL A 397 -19.25 -13.54 23.02
C VAL A 397 -19.59 -12.06 22.78
N ASP A 398 -20.56 -11.51 23.51
CA ASP A 398 -20.98 -10.12 23.37
C ASP A 398 -19.89 -9.12 23.79
N ILE A 399 -19.12 -9.45 24.83
CA ILE A 399 -17.99 -8.61 25.28
C ILE A 399 -16.89 -8.61 24.22
N LEU A 400 -16.57 -9.79 23.64
CA LEU A 400 -15.58 -9.87 22.57
C LEU A 400 -16.03 -9.08 21.32
N LYS A 401 -17.30 -9.20 20.92
CA LYS A 401 -17.87 -8.46 19.78
C LYS A 401 -17.71 -6.95 20.00
N ARG A 402 -18.17 -6.43 21.15
CA ARG A 402 -18.00 -5.02 21.51
C ARG A 402 -16.53 -4.60 21.63
N PHE A 403 -15.64 -5.48 22.06
CA PHE A 403 -14.20 -5.22 22.12
C PHE A 403 -13.56 -5.06 20.75
N LEU A 404 -13.87 -5.94 19.82
CA LEU A 404 -13.38 -5.81 18.44
C LEU A 404 -13.98 -4.57 17.76
N ASP A 405 -15.26 -4.28 18.01
CA ASP A 405 -15.95 -3.10 17.46
C ASP A 405 -15.34 -1.80 17.99
N SER A 406 -15.21 -1.65 19.32
CA SER A 406 -14.62 -0.47 19.96
C SER A 406 -13.19 -0.23 19.46
N ARG A 407 -12.41 -1.31 19.31
CA ARG A 407 -11.06 -1.23 18.75
C ARG A 407 -11.07 -0.85 17.26
N SER A 408 -12.00 -1.39 16.48
CA SER A 408 -12.12 -1.07 15.06
C SER A 408 -12.42 0.42 14.84
N VAL A 409 -13.35 0.95 15.65
CA VAL A 409 -13.83 2.34 15.64
C VAL A 409 -12.73 3.33 16.07
N THR A 410 -11.96 3.01 17.11
CA THR A 410 -10.93 3.90 17.69
C THR A 410 -9.57 3.83 17.00
N ARG A 411 -9.29 2.73 16.29
CA ARG A 411 -8.00 2.51 15.62
C ARG A 411 -7.63 3.59 14.61
N PHE A 412 -8.62 4.19 13.93
CA PHE A 412 -8.33 5.30 13.02
C PHE A 412 -7.73 6.45 13.82
N TRP A 413 -8.47 6.99 14.78
CA TRP A 413 -8.00 8.09 15.62
C TRP A 413 -6.67 7.80 16.30
N GLY A 414 -6.47 6.60 16.88
CA GLY A 414 -5.20 6.22 17.50
C GLY A 414 -3.97 6.35 16.56
N ASN A 415 -4.13 6.09 15.26
CA ASN A 415 -3.05 6.24 14.28
C ASN A 415 -2.82 7.69 13.82
N TYR A 416 -3.84 8.54 13.89
CA TYR A 416 -3.84 9.90 13.36
C TYR A 416 -3.68 10.98 14.44
N ARG A 417 -4.01 10.68 15.70
CA ARG A 417 -3.92 11.60 16.86
C ARG A 417 -2.58 12.32 16.95
N ALA A 418 -1.47 11.58 16.87
CA ALA A 418 -0.13 12.17 16.90
C ALA A 418 0.15 13.06 15.67
N ARG A 419 -0.27 12.60 14.48
CA ARG A 419 -0.08 13.34 13.21
C ARG A 419 -0.90 14.62 13.15
N TYR A 420 -2.06 14.62 13.80
CA TYR A 420 -2.93 15.77 13.98
C TYR A 420 -2.25 16.83 14.84
N LYS A 421 -1.69 16.45 16.00
CA LYS A 421 -0.92 17.35 16.87
C LYS A 421 0.34 17.92 16.22
N GLU A 422 0.96 17.17 15.30
CA GLU A 422 2.09 17.66 14.52
C GLU A 422 1.71 18.79 13.53
N GLN A 423 0.42 19.06 13.29
CA GLN A 423 0.00 20.19 12.46
C GLN A 423 0.16 21.51 13.24
N LEU A 424 0.62 22.54 12.54
CA LEU A 424 0.77 23.89 13.08
C LEU A 424 -0.36 24.79 12.54
N PRO A 425 -1.51 24.88 13.23
CA PRO A 425 -2.56 25.84 12.87
C PRO A 425 -2.12 27.26 13.23
N VAL A 426 -2.30 28.18 12.29
CA VAL A 426 -2.08 29.62 12.47
C VAL A 426 -3.43 30.33 12.40
N TRP A 427 -3.71 31.20 13.36
CA TRP A 427 -4.97 31.93 13.46
C TRP A 427 -4.73 33.42 13.16
N PHE A 428 -5.74 34.14 12.68
CA PHE A 428 -5.60 35.59 12.42
C PHE A 428 -5.33 36.39 13.70
N ASP A 429 -5.96 35.99 14.79
CA ASP A 429 -5.74 36.45 16.16
C ASP A 429 -6.02 35.28 17.14
N GLU A 430 -5.66 35.39 18.41
CA GLU A 430 -5.79 34.29 19.40
C GLU A 430 -7.25 33.80 19.56
N ASN A 431 -8.20 34.72 19.45
CA ASN A 431 -9.64 34.50 19.61
C ASN A 431 -10.38 34.29 18.28
N SER A 432 -9.66 34.34 17.15
CA SER A 432 -10.25 34.28 15.83
C SER A 432 -10.83 32.89 15.60
N GLU A 433 -12.04 32.87 15.04
CA GLU A 433 -12.64 31.64 14.57
C GLU A 433 -12.04 31.16 13.25
N ASN A 434 -11.24 31.98 12.56
CA ASN A 434 -10.66 31.65 11.26
C ASN A 434 -9.15 31.46 11.37
N GLY A 435 -8.64 30.42 10.73
CA GLY A 435 -7.22 30.12 10.67
C GLY A 435 -6.86 29.34 9.41
N ALA A 436 -5.60 28.93 9.35
CA ALA A 436 -5.08 28.11 8.28
C ALA A 436 -4.01 27.15 8.77
N ILE A 437 -3.88 26.04 8.06
CA ILE A 437 -2.75 25.13 8.16
C ILE A 437 -1.95 25.26 6.87
N VAL A 438 -0.63 25.32 6.99
CA VAL A 438 0.31 25.27 5.87
C VAL A 438 1.09 23.95 5.97
N PRO A 439 0.60 22.86 5.37
CA PRO A 439 1.26 21.58 5.46
C PRO A 439 2.62 21.60 4.78
N SER A 440 3.63 21.00 5.41
CA SER A 440 4.96 20.81 4.83
C SER A 440 4.97 19.68 3.80
N VAL A 441 4.23 19.86 2.69
CA VAL A 441 4.22 18.93 1.57
C VAL A 441 5.58 18.94 0.90
N ILE A 442 6.11 17.74 0.62
CA ILE A 442 7.33 17.56 -0.15
C ILE A 442 6.88 17.21 -1.58
N PRO A 443 6.97 18.12 -2.57
CA PRO A 443 6.42 17.91 -3.91
C PRO A 443 6.89 16.64 -4.61
N ALA A 444 8.17 16.27 -4.44
CA ALA A 444 8.73 15.01 -4.94
C ALA A 444 9.31 14.19 -3.77
N GLY A 445 8.42 13.56 -3.01
CA GLY A 445 8.80 12.74 -1.85
C GLY A 445 9.07 11.27 -2.16
N THR A 446 8.73 10.83 -3.37
CA THR A 446 8.99 9.48 -3.87
C THR A 446 9.84 9.55 -5.15
N VAL A 447 10.47 8.43 -5.52
CA VAL A 447 11.20 8.30 -6.79
C VAL A 447 10.29 8.52 -8.02
N THR A 448 8.98 8.29 -7.85
CA THR A 448 7.95 8.58 -8.86
C THR A 448 7.55 10.05 -8.91
N ARG A 449 8.22 10.92 -8.14
CA ARG A 449 7.96 12.35 -7.98
C ARG A 449 6.59 12.69 -7.39
N ARG A 450 5.90 11.73 -6.79
CA ARG A 450 4.65 12.02 -6.08
C ARG A 450 4.95 12.82 -4.81
N ALA A 451 4.02 13.70 -4.48
CA ALA A 451 4.09 14.43 -3.24
C ALA A 451 3.89 13.51 -2.04
N VAL A 452 4.53 13.83 -0.92
CA VAL A 452 4.32 13.12 0.35
C VAL A 452 4.03 14.10 1.49
N HIS A 453 3.10 13.70 2.34
CA HIS A 453 2.79 14.37 3.59
C HIS A 453 2.23 13.33 4.56
N LYS A 454 2.61 13.40 5.84
CA LYS A 454 2.28 12.35 6.84
C LYS A 454 0.77 12.24 7.15
N LEU A 455 0.04 13.35 7.03
CA LEU A 455 -1.38 13.44 7.34
C LEU A 455 -2.22 13.50 6.06
N TRP A 456 -2.29 14.69 5.45
CA TRP A 456 -3.18 15.00 4.34
C TRP A 456 -3.10 14.08 3.12
N LEU A 457 -1.90 13.76 2.62
CA LEU A 457 -1.73 12.87 1.46
C LEU A 457 -1.90 11.38 1.77
N THR A 458 -2.13 11.03 3.03
CA THR A 458 -2.50 9.67 3.46
C THR A 458 -3.93 9.59 4.00
N SER A 459 -4.62 10.73 4.06
CA SER A 459 -5.93 10.84 4.68
C SER A 459 -6.96 10.06 3.87
N ALA A 460 -7.59 9.09 4.52
CA ALA A 460 -8.68 8.34 3.92
C ALA A 460 -9.97 9.17 3.90
N ASN A 461 -10.94 8.71 3.12
CA ASN A 461 -12.28 9.27 3.17
C ASN A 461 -13.00 8.86 4.46
N ALA A 462 -13.93 9.70 4.88
CA ALA A 462 -14.82 9.47 6.01
C ALA A 462 -15.46 8.09 5.95
N LYS A 463 -15.58 7.45 7.11
CA LYS A 463 -16.23 6.15 7.27
C LYS A 463 -17.21 6.24 8.41
N GLU A 464 -18.44 5.86 8.13
CA GLU A 464 -19.51 5.83 9.11
C GLU A 464 -19.10 5.04 10.37
N GLY A 465 -19.36 5.63 11.53
CA GLY A 465 -19.04 5.03 12.83
C GLY A 465 -17.56 5.00 13.21
N ILE A 466 -16.63 5.49 12.38
CA ILE A 466 -15.19 5.48 12.69
C ILE A 466 -14.73 6.83 13.25
N ILE A 467 -14.29 6.85 14.50
CA ILE A 467 -13.84 8.07 15.20
C ILE A 467 -12.64 8.69 14.48
N GLY A 468 -12.75 9.98 14.22
CA GLY A 468 -11.73 10.80 13.58
C GLY A 468 -11.66 10.67 12.06
N SER A 469 -12.48 9.81 11.44
CA SER A 469 -12.42 9.59 9.98
C SER A 469 -12.88 10.80 9.16
N ASP A 470 -13.65 11.70 9.77
CA ASP A 470 -14.12 12.95 9.17
C ASP A 470 -13.07 14.06 9.15
N LEU A 471 -11.80 13.76 9.44
CA LEU A 471 -10.72 14.75 9.51
C LEU A 471 -10.68 15.72 8.32
N LYS A 472 -10.96 15.24 7.10
CA LYS A 472 -10.95 16.09 5.90
C LYS A 472 -11.98 17.23 6.02
N SER A 473 -13.15 16.97 6.60
CA SER A 473 -14.23 17.95 6.73
C SER A 473 -13.92 19.09 7.71
N MET A 474 -12.81 18.99 8.45
CA MET A 474 -12.32 20.09 9.28
C MET A 474 -11.60 21.17 8.47
N ILE A 475 -11.30 20.91 7.20
CA ILE A 475 -10.88 21.94 6.26
C ILE A 475 -12.14 22.62 5.72
N GLN A 476 -12.35 23.85 6.16
CA GLN A 476 -13.57 24.62 5.90
C GLN A 476 -13.20 26.03 5.46
N CYS A 477 -13.85 26.52 4.41
CA CYS A 477 -13.73 27.91 3.99
C CYS A 477 -14.54 28.83 4.89
N SER A 478 -14.04 30.05 5.10
CA SER A 478 -14.81 31.12 5.72
C SER A 478 -15.90 31.64 4.77
N ASN A 479 -16.85 32.40 5.30
CA ASN A 479 -17.86 33.09 4.51
C ASN A 479 -17.19 33.96 3.42
N GLY A 480 -17.76 33.94 2.21
CA GLY A 480 -17.21 34.61 1.03
C GLY A 480 -16.23 33.77 0.20
N TYR A 481 -15.85 32.57 0.66
CA TYR A 481 -14.99 31.64 -0.08
C TYR A 481 -15.62 30.27 -0.23
N SER A 482 -15.36 29.63 -1.36
CA SER A 482 -15.74 28.25 -1.66
C SER A 482 -14.55 27.43 -2.12
N LEU A 483 -14.62 26.13 -1.88
CA LEU A 483 -13.75 25.13 -2.45
C LEU A 483 -14.25 24.79 -3.84
N VAL A 484 -13.34 24.78 -4.82
CA VAL A 484 -13.61 24.30 -6.19
C VAL A 484 -12.59 23.22 -6.50
N GLY A 485 -13.04 22.07 -6.97
CA GLY A 485 -12.12 21.03 -7.39
C GLY A 485 -12.80 19.87 -8.08
N ALA A 486 -11.98 18.97 -8.62
CA ALA A 486 -12.47 17.79 -9.32
C ALA A 486 -11.54 16.61 -9.06
N ASP A 487 -12.08 15.40 -9.27
CA ASP A 487 -11.31 14.16 -9.33
C ASP A 487 -10.92 13.88 -10.79
N VAL A 488 -9.64 13.59 -11.05
CA VAL A 488 -9.19 13.24 -12.40
C VAL A 488 -9.44 11.75 -12.62
N ASP A 489 -10.67 11.42 -13.03
CA ASP A 489 -11.10 10.04 -13.25
C ASP A 489 -10.11 9.22 -14.10
N SER A 490 -9.69 8.08 -13.53
CA SER A 490 -8.86 7.07 -14.21
C SER A 490 -7.59 7.63 -14.87
N GLN A 491 -7.00 8.69 -14.31
CA GLN A 491 -5.85 9.41 -14.89
C GLN A 491 -4.72 8.47 -15.35
N GLU A 492 -4.24 7.62 -14.44
CA GLU A 492 -3.12 6.71 -14.71
C GLU A 492 -3.49 5.64 -15.74
N GLN A 493 -4.74 5.15 -15.72
CA GLN A 493 -5.23 4.17 -16.69
C GLN A 493 -5.35 4.78 -18.08
N TRP A 494 -5.80 6.03 -18.19
CA TRP A 494 -5.88 6.77 -19.45
C TRP A 494 -4.50 7.00 -20.05
N ILE A 495 -3.52 7.43 -19.25
CA ILE A 495 -2.13 7.58 -19.70
C ILE A 495 -1.58 6.22 -20.19
N ALA A 496 -1.82 5.15 -19.44
CA ALA A 496 -1.39 3.81 -19.83
C ALA A 496 -2.07 3.32 -21.13
N ALA A 497 -3.33 3.68 -21.36
CA ALA A 497 -4.04 3.37 -22.60
C ALA A 497 -3.43 4.14 -23.79
N LEU A 498 -3.12 5.42 -23.63
CA LEU A 498 -2.46 6.23 -24.65
C LEU A 498 -1.08 5.69 -25.03
N PHE A 499 -0.31 5.14 -24.08
CA PHE A 499 0.96 4.47 -24.39
C PHE A 499 0.74 3.30 -25.36
N GLY A 500 -0.32 2.52 -25.19
CA GLY A 500 -0.68 1.45 -26.11
C GLY A 500 -1.10 1.98 -27.48
N ASP A 501 -1.98 2.98 -27.51
CA ASP A 501 -2.47 3.61 -28.75
C ASP A 501 -1.33 4.28 -29.54
N SER A 502 -0.31 4.83 -28.86
CA SER A 502 0.85 5.44 -29.51
C SER A 502 1.71 4.46 -30.30
N LEU A 503 1.68 3.17 -29.92
CA LEU A 503 2.33 2.09 -30.67
C LEU A 503 1.45 1.52 -31.78
N HIS A 504 0.15 1.77 -31.75
CA HIS A 504 -0.74 1.27 -32.78
C HIS A 504 -0.47 2.02 -34.10
N PRO A 505 -0.42 1.35 -35.27
CA PRO A 505 -0.10 2.00 -36.54
C PRO A 505 -0.98 3.21 -36.88
N SER A 506 -2.25 3.20 -36.45
CA SER A 506 -3.16 4.32 -36.69
C SER A 506 -2.86 5.56 -35.83
N LYS A 507 -2.18 5.41 -34.69
CA LYS A 507 -1.95 6.48 -33.69
C LYS A 507 -3.22 7.28 -33.34
N ARG A 508 -4.33 6.56 -33.16
CA ARG A 508 -5.64 7.13 -32.79
C ARG A 508 -6.04 6.71 -31.38
N ALA A 509 -6.72 7.61 -30.68
CA ALA A 509 -7.27 7.30 -29.37
C ALA A 509 -8.35 6.19 -29.51
N GLY A 510 -8.28 5.17 -28.66
CA GLY A 510 -9.20 4.02 -28.71
C GLY A 510 -8.85 2.96 -29.76
N SER A 511 -7.66 3.03 -30.36
CA SER A 511 -7.24 2.06 -31.38
C SER A 511 -6.86 0.69 -30.78
N THR A 512 -6.42 0.65 -29.53
CA THR A 512 -6.18 -0.60 -28.80
C THR A 512 -7.41 -1.06 -28.03
N ALA A 513 -7.54 -2.37 -27.80
CA ALA A 513 -8.66 -2.94 -27.05
C ALA A 513 -8.79 -2.35 -25.63
N PHE A 514 -7.67 -2.16 -24.93
CA PHE A 514 -7.64 -1.51 -23.62
C PHE A 514 -8.16 -0.08 -23.67
N SER A 515 -7.70 0.73 -24.63
CA SER A 515 -8.16 2.11 -24.79
C SER A 515 -9.64 2.20 -25.19
N ALA A 516 -10.09 1.35 -26.11
CA ALA A 516 -11.50 1.27 -26.50
C ALA A 516 -12.41 0.94 -25.30
N MET A 517 -12.04 -0.05 -24.48
CA MET A 517 -12.78 -0.41 -23.26
C MET A 517 -12.78 0.70 -22.21
N LEU A 518 -11.74 1.54 -22.16
CA LEU A 518 -11.68 2.67 -21.24
C LEU A 518 -12.54 3.85 -21.71
N LEU A 519 -12.51 4.16 -23.01
CA LEU A 519 -13.17 5.33 -23.57
C LEU A 519 -14.67 5.13 -23.86
N ALA A 520 -15.06 3.92 -24.26
CA ALA A 520 -16.42 3.58 -24.66
C ALA A 520 -17.10 2.55 -23.74
N GLY A 521 -16.36 1.92 -22.82
CA GLY A 521 -16.91 0.89 -21.93
C GLY A 521 -17.84 1.46 -20.87
N ASN A 522 -18.97 0.80 -20.67
CA ASN A 522 -19.97 1.16 -19.67
C ASN A 522 -20.10 0.06 -18.62
N LYS A 523 -20.21 0.47 -17.35
CA LYS A 523 -20.44 -0.44 -16.22
C LYS A 523 -21.82 -1.11 -16.30
N SER A 524 -22.87 -0.39 -16.72
CA SER A 524 -24.23 -0.94 -16.79
C SER A 524 -24.33 -2.04 -17.86
N GLU A 525 -23.68 -1.82 -19.00
CA GLU A 525 -23.65 -2.75 -20.14
C GLU A 525 -22.61 -3.86 -19.98
N LYS A 526 -21.81 -3.84 -18.90
CA LYS A 526 -20.72 -4.78 -18.63
C LYS A 526 -19.65 -4.79 -19.74
N THR A 527 -19.49 -3.68 -20.44
CA THR A 527 -18.49 -3.48 -21.51
C THR A 527 -17.21 -2.82 -21.01
N ASP A 528 -17.18 -2.34 -19.75
CA ASP A 528 -15.97 -1.83 -19.12
C ASP A 528 -14.93 -2.94 -18.85
N LEU A 529 -13.64 -2.55 -18.84
CA LEU A 529 -12.51 -3.48 -18.64
C LEU A 529 -12.70 -4.43 -17.46
N HIS A 530 -13.22 -3.94 -16.33
CA HIS A 530 -13.38 -4.78 -15.15
C HIS A 530 -14.45 -5.85 -15.36
N SER A 531 -15.57 -5.49 -16.00
CA SER A 531 -16.64 -6.44 -16.31
C SER A 531 -16.23 -7.44 -17.38
N VAL A 532 -15.51 -7.00 -18.43
CA VAL A 532 -14.97 -7.88 -19.48
C VAL A 532 -13.97 -8.88 -18.88
N VAL A 533 -13.03 -8.41 -18.06
CA VAL A 533 -12.06 -9.29 -17.39
C VAL A 533 -12.76 -10.24 -16.42
N ALA A 534 -13.73 -9.75 -15.63
CA ALA A 534 -14.51 -10.57 -14.71
C ALA A 534 -15.23 -11.71 -15.43
N LYS A 535 -15.93 -11.41 -16.53
CA LYS A 535 -16.65 -12.38 -17.37
C LYS A 535 -15.70 -13.40 -18.00
N THR A 536 -14.59 -12.95 -18.58
CA THR A 536 -13.63 -13.82 -19.28
C THR A 536 -12.88 -14.72 -18.31
N VAL A 537 -12.48 -14.22 -17.15
CA VAL A 537 -11.73 -14.99 -16.15
C VAL A 537 -12.66 -15.87 -15.30
N GLY A 538 -13.90 -15.45 -15.07
CA GLY A 538 -14.87 -16.14 -14.22
C GLY A 538 -14.74 -15.75 -12.74
N ILE A 539 -14.50 -14.46 -12.47
CA ILE A 539 -14.40 -13.89 -11.11
C ILE A 539 -15.41 -12.76 -10.92
N SER A 540 -15.65 -12.34 -9.69
CA SER A 540 -16.52 -11.18 -9.44
C SER A 540 -15.88 -9.90 -10.02
N ARG A 541 -16.73 -8.91 -10.36
CA ARG A 541 -16.27 -7.61 -10.85
C ARG A 541 -15.37 -6.89 -9.85
N ASP A 542 -15.68 -7.00 -8.56
CA ASP A 542 -14.89 -6.35 -7.51
C ASP A 542 -13.50 -7.00 -7.36
N HIS A 543 -13.43 -8.33 -7.46
CA HIS A 543 -12.15 -9.04 -7.53
C HIS A 543 -11.35 -8.61 -8.77
N ALA A 544 -12.01 -8.54 -9.94
CA ALA A 544 -11.38 -8.10 -11.18
C ALA A 544 -10.89 -6.65 -11.08
N LYS A 545 -11.63 -5.75 -10.43
CA LYS A 545 -11.21 -4.37 -10.18
C LYS A 545 -9.92 -4.35 -9.38
N VAL A 546 -9.90 -4.97 -8.20
CA VAL A 546 -8.71 -5.00 -7.32
C VAL A 546 -7.49 -5.57 -8.06
N LEU A 547 -7.67 -6.69 -8.76
CA LEU A 547 -6.59 -7.35 -9.49
C LEU A 547 -6.09 -6.54 -10.70
N ASN A 548 -6.98 -5.89 -11.46
CA ASN A 548 -6.57 -5.06 -12.59
C ASN A 548 -5.74 -3.85 -12.13
N TYR A 549 -6.19 -3.15 -11.09
CA TYR A 549 -5.42 -2.06 -10.50
C TYR A 549 -4.06 -2.56 -10.02
N ALA A 550 -4.03 -3.61 -9.19
CA ALA A 550 -2.76 -4.16 -8.69
C ALA A 550 -1.80 -4.55 -9.83
N ARG A 551 -2.32 -5.17 -10.90
CA ARG A 551 -1.55 -5.68 -12.04
C ARG A 551 -0.98 -4.58 -12.93
N LEU A 552 -1.73 -3.49 -13.14
CA LEU A 552 -1.25 -2.28 -13.83
C LEU A 552 -0.10 -1.64 -13.05
N TYR A 553 -0.17 -1.65 -11.71
CA TYR A 553 0.89 -1.18 -10.81
C TYR A 553 1.90 -2.27 -10.42
N GLY A 554 2.14 -3.24 -11.29
CA GLY A 554 3.29 -4.13 -11.19
C GLY A 554 3.14 -5.32 -10.23
N ALA A 555 1.95 -5.56 -9.67
CA ALA A 555 1.67 -6.81 -8.96
C ALA A 555 1.82 -8.00 -9.92
N GLY A 556 2.62 -8.98 -9.49
CA GLY A 556 2.86 -10.22 -10.24
C GLY A 556 1.80 -11.28 -9.97
N SER A 557 1.91 -12.41 -10.68
CA SER A 557 1.01 -13.57 -10.52
C SER A 557 0.91 -14.05 -9.08
N LYS A 558 2.03 -14.14 -8.35
CA LYS A 558 2.04 -14.53 -6.92
C LYS A 558 1.10 -13.68 -6.04
N HIS A 559 1.01 -12.37 -6.31
CA HIS A 559 0.13 -11.48 -5.54
C HIS A 559 -1.35 -11.72 -5.88
N ALA A 560 -1.65 -11.91 -7.17
CA ALA A 560 -3.00 -12.23 -7.62
C ALA A 560 -3.48 -13.59 -7.09
N GLU A 561 -2.61 -14.61 -7.11
CA GLU A 561 -2.88 -15.92 -6.52
C GLU A 561 -3.18 -15.81 -5.02
N GLN A 562 -2.35 -15.06 -4.28
CA GLN A 562 -2.58 -14.87 -2.85
C GLN A 562 -3.88 -14.13 -2.57
N PHE A 563 -4.21 -13.12 -3.36
CA PHE A 563 -5.49 -12.40 -3.23
C PHE A 563 -6.67 -13.35 -3.43
N LEU A 564 -6.68 -14.15 -4.50
CA LEU A 564 -7.76 -15.13 -4.75
C LEU A 564 -7.89 -16.16 -3.62
N LYS A 565 -6.78 -16.65 -3.07
CA LYS A 565 -6.78 -17.53 -1.89
C LYS A 565 -7.40 -16.87 -0.66
N THR A 566 -7.07 -15.61 -0.38
CA THR A 566 -7.67 -14.88 0.75
C THR A 566 -9.17 -14.66 0.60
N GLN A 567 -9.70 -14.77 -0.61
CA GLN A 567 -11.13 -14.72 -0.90
C GLN A 567 -11.81 -16.11 -0.88
N GLY A 568 -11.08 -17.17 -0.46
CA GLY A 568 -11.63 -18.52 -0.31
C GLY A 568 -11.51 -19.42 -1.54
N ILE A 569 -10.75 -19.02 -2.57
CA ILE A 569 -10.55 -19.85 -3.78
C ILE A 569 -9.38 -20.83 -3.54
N SER A 570 -9.55 -22.10 -3.94
CA SER A 570 -8.52 -23.14 -3.77
C SER A 570 -7.19 -22.81 -4.49
N ASP A 571 -6.07 -23.39 -4.05
CA ASP A 571 -4.73 -23.10 -4.61
C ASP A 571 -4.64 -23.42 -6.12
N ILE A 572 -5.15 -24.59 -6.52
CA ILE A 572 -5.11 -25.05 -7.91
C ILE A 572 -5.94 -24.11 -8.80
N THR A 573 -7.15 -23.78 -8.37
CA THR A 573 -8.04 -22.87 -9.11
C THR A 573 -7.46 -21.46 -9.16
N SER A 574 -6.88 -20.98 -8.05
CA SER A 574 -6.24 -19.65 -7.98
C SER A 574 -5.08 -19.50 -8.96
N LYS A 575 -4.22 -20.54 -9.11
CA LYS A 575 -3.14 -20.56 -10.10
C LYS A 575 -3.67 -20.54 -11.53
N LYS A 576 -4.69 -21.36 -11.83
CA LYS A 576 -5.31 -21.43 -13.16
C LYS A 576 -5.99 -20.10 -13.55
N LEU A 577 -6.76 -19.52 -12.64
CA LEU A 577 -7.43 -18.23 -12.83
C LEU A 577 -6.42 -17.10 -13.00
N THR A 578 -5.33 -17.11 -12.22
CA THR A 578 -4.27 -16.10 -12.36
C THR A 578 -3.57 -16.21 -13.70
N LYS A 579 -3.21 -17.41 -14.15
CA LYS A 579 -2.60 -17.60 -15.48
C LYS A 579 -3.52 -17.07 -16.57
N LYS A 580 -4.81 -17.45 -16.53
CA LYS A 580 -5.84 -16.97 -17.47
C LYS A 580 -5.96 -15.45 -17.45
N LEU A 581 -6.01 -14.84 -16.27
CA LEU A 581 -6.09 -13.38 -16.10
C LEU A 581 -4.91 -12.67 -16.78
N PHE A 582 -3.68 -13.09 -16.53
CA PHE A 582 -2.49 -12.45 -17.10
C PHE A 582 -2.38 -12.66 -18.61
N GLU A 583 -2.71 -13.85 -19.12
CA GLU A 583 -2.73 -14.14 -20.56
C GLU A 583 -3.81 -13.34 -21.30
N THR A 584 -5.03 -13.27 -20.76
CA THR A 584 -6.13 -12.47 -21.36
C THR A 584 -5.80 -10.97 -21.39
N THR A 585 -5.15 -10.47 -20.35
CA THR A 585 -4.90 -9.03 -20.21
C THR A 585 -3.57 -8.58 -20.79
N LYS A 586 -2.44 -9.03 -20.24
CA LYS A 586 -1.10 -8.65 -20.74
C LYS A 586 -0.79 -9.33 -22.06
N GLY A 587 -1.28 -10.55 -22.26
CA GLY A 587 -0.93 -11.40 -23.40
C GLY A 587 0.10 -12.47 -23.04
N LYS A 588 0.40 -13.32 -24.02
CA LYS A 588 1.51 -14.29 -23.93
C LYS A 588 2.83 -13.54 -23.99
N ALA A 589 3.70 -13.79 -23.01
CA ALA A 589 5.00 -13.13 -22.94
C ALA A 589 6.08 -14.01 -23.56
N SER A 590 6.86 -13.47 -24.49
CA SER A 590 7.99 -14.16 -25.13
C SER A 590 9.21 -13.25 -25.18
N ASN A 591 10.40 -13.85 -25.32
CA ASN A 591 11.66 -13.13 -25.49
C ASN A 591 11.88 -12.86 -26.99
N TYR A 592 12.05 -11.59 -27.36
CA TYR A 592 12.24 -11.16 -28.74
C TYR A 592 13.55 -10.42 -28.93
N HIS A 593 14.22 -10.65 -30.05
CA HIS A 593 15.34 -9.84 -30.52
C HIS A 593 14.81 -8.74 -31.43
N ARG A 594 15.23 -7.50 -31.17
CA ARG A 594 14.91 -6.35 -32.02
C ARG A 594 15.80 -6.40 -33.25
N LEU A 595 15.22 -6.33 -34.45
CA LEU A 595 15.99 -6.17 -35.67
C LEU A 595 16.55 -4.73 -35.77
N SER A 596 17.79 -4.61 -36.24
CA SER A 596 18.36 -3.32 -36.62
C SER A 596 17.66 -2.79 -37.88
N GLU A 597 17.94 -1.54 -38.28
CA GLU A 597 17.34 -0.98 -39.49
C GLU A 597 17.67 -1.82 -40.74
N SER A 598 18.91 -2.29 -40.86
CA SER A 598 19.33 -3.19 -41.95
C SER A 598 18.67 -4.57 -41.82
N GLY A 599 18.59 -5.12 -40.60
CA GLY A 599 17.89 -6.39 -40.35
C GLY A 599 16.40 -6.31 -40.70
N GLY A 600 15.75 -5.18 -40.38
CA GLY A 600 14.35 -4.91 -40.70
C GLY A 600 14.09 -4.86 -42.20
N LYS A 601 14.94 -4.18 -42.98
CA LYS A 601 14.85 -4.14 -44.44
C LYS A 601 14.93 -5.53 -45.08
N TYR A 602 15.87 -6.36 -44.64
CA TYR A 602 15.93 -7.76 -45.11
C TYR A 602 14.75 -8.59 -44.68
N PHE A 603 14.18 -8.30 -43.51
CA PHE A 603 12.99 -8.98 -43.05
C PHE A 603 11.74 -8.57 -43.85
N GLU A 604 11.62 -7.31 -44.27
CA GLU A 604 10.61 -6.87 -45.23
C GLU A 604 10.74 -7.62 -46.58
N GLU A 605 11.96 -7.70 -47.15
CA GLU A 605 12.22 -8.50 -48.35
C GLU A 605 11.80 -9.98 -48.17
N TYR A 606 12.02 -10.54 -46.98
CA TYR A 606 11.60 -11.90 -46.66
C TYR A 606 10.08 -12.05 -46.58
N LEU A 607 9.37 -11.08 -45.99
CA LEU A 607 7.91 -11.05 -45.96
C LEU A 607 7.32 -10.96 -47.38
N ASP A 608 7.91 -10.14 -48.24
CA ASP A 608 7.54 -10.03 -49.66
C ASP A 608 7.82 -11.35 -50.41
N TYR A 609 8.96 -11.99 -50.15
CA TYR A 609 9.27 -13.31 -50.70
C TYR A 609 8.22 -14.36 -50.28
N LEU A 610 7.83 -14.41 -49.01
CA LEU A 610 6.80 -15.32 -48.52
C LEU A 610 5.43 -15.06 -49.17
N HIS A 611 5.08 -13.78 -49.35
CA HIS A 611 3.85 -13.37 -50.02
C HIS A 611 3.82 -13.84 -51.48
N ASN A 612 4.93 -13.64 -52.22
CA ASN A 612 5.06 -14.05 -53.62
C ASN A 612 5.03 -15.58 -53.82
N GLN A 613 5.39 -16.36 -52.80
CA GLN A 613 5.32 -17.82 -52.83
C GLN A 613 3.93 -18.38 -52.47
N ASN A 614 2.90 -17.53 -52.31
CA ASN A 614 1.57 -17.91 -51.82
C ASN A 614 1.61 -18.68 -50.50
N ILE A 615 2.66 -18.50 -49.69
CA ILE A 615 2.67 -19.04 -48.33
C ILE A 615 1.74 -18.14 -47.53
N ILE A 616 0.50 -18.60 -47.32
CA ILE A 616 -0.54 -17.86 -46.61
C ILE A 616 -0.05 -17.59 -45.18
N ILE A 617 0.41 -16.37 -44.94
CA ILE A 617 0.69 -15.86 -43.59
C ILE A 617 -0.66 -15.43 -42.98
N GLU A 618 -1.54 -16.39 -42.71
CA GLU A 618 -2.84 -16.13 -42.10
C GLU A 618 -2.65 -15.53 -40.70
N ASN A 619 -2.94 -14.23 -40.55
CA ASN A 619 -2.97 -13.48 -39.28
C ASN A 619 -1.82 -13.79 -38.31
N THR A 620 -0.58 -13.46 -38.71
CA THR A 620 0.66 -13.66 -37.93
C THR A 620 0.70 -12.96 -36.57
N SER A 621 -0.17 -11.97 -36.34
CA SER A 621 -0.37 -11.36 -35.03
C SER A 621 -0.91 -12.35 -33.98
N LYS A 622 -1.59 -13.45 -34.38
CA LYS A 622 -2.06 -14.49 -33.43
C LYS A 622 -1.05 -15.61 -33.16
N ASN A 623 -0.12 -15.88 -34.08
CA ASN A 623 0.79 -17.04 -34.02
C ASN A 623 2.20 -16.76 -33.47
N ASN A 624 2.44 -15.60 -32.86
CA ASN A 624 3.72 -15.27 -32.21
C ASN A 624 4.96 -15.26 -33.14
N SER A 625 4.77 -15.27 -34.47
CA SER A 625 5.87 -15.39 -35.43
C SER A 625 6.81 -14.19 -35.43
N TYR A 626 6.27 -12.97 -35.38
CA TYR A 626 7.04 -11.73 -35.20
C TYR A 626 6.13 -10.63 -34.63
N LEU A 627 6.72 -9.54 -34.12
CA LEU A 627 6.01 -8.34 -33.72
C LEU A 627 6.55 -7.13 -34.49
N PHE A 628 5.67 -6.23 -34.92
CA PHE A 628 6.05 -4.93 -35.46
C PHE A 628 5.62 -3.85 -34.47
N VAL A 629 6.59 -3.19 -33.85
CA VAL A 629 6.35 -2.22 -32.77
C VAL A 629 7.26 -1.02 -32.95
N ASP A 630 6.68 0.18 -32.94
CA ASP A 630 7.43 1.45 -33.06
C ASP A 630 8.34 1.51 -34.31
N GLY A 631 7.84 1.00 -35.45
CA GLY A 631 8.58 0.98 -36.72
C GLY A 631 9.70 -0.07 -36.78
N CYS A 632 9.81 -0.97 -35.80
CA CYS A 632 10.83 -2.00 -35.76
C CYS A 632 10.21 -3.41 -35.71
N TYR A 633 10.88 -4.36 -36.38
CA TYR A 633 10.55 -5.78 -36.30
C TYR A 633 11.24 -6.44 -35.10
N PHE A 634 10.51 -7.34 -34.46
CA PHE A 634 10.96 -8.12 -33.32
C PHE A 634 10.70 -9.59 -33.61
N LEU A 635 11.76 -10.39 -33.62
CA LEU A 635 11.69 -11.83 -33.84
C LEU A 635 11.82 -12.58 -32.53
N PRO A 636 11.02 -13.62 -32.27
CA PRO A 636 11.18 -14.44 -31.08
C PRO A 636 12.57 -15.11 -31.08
N ASN A 637 13.07 -15.47 -29.90
CA ASN A 637 14.40 -16.09 -29.80
C ASN A 637 14.50 -17.37 -30.68
N VAL A 638 15.61 -17.44 -31.43
CA VAL A 638 15.90 -18.44 -32.49
C VAL A 638 15.79 -19.87 -31.96
N THR A 639 16.16 -20.09 -30.69
CA THR A 639 16.09 -21.40 -30.01
C THR A 639 14.68 -21.96 -29.88
N PHE A 640 13.63 -21.15 -30.08
CA PHE A 640 12.25 -21.51 -29.74
C PHE A 640 11.23 -21.26 -30.86
N SER A 641 11.64 -20.79 -32.04
CA SER A 641 10.70 -20.46 -33.13
C SER A 641 11.22 -20.89 -34.49
N SER A 642 10.48 -21.82 -35.12
CA SER A 642 10.71 -22.25 -36.51
C SER A 642 10.71 -21.08 -37.50
N PHE A 643 9.90 -20.04 -37.25
CA PHE A 643 9.82 -18.87 -38.12
C PHE A 643 11.10 -18.03 -38.11
N THR A 644 11.76 -17.91 -36.95
CA THR A 644 13.02 -17.15 -36.86
C THR A 644 14.17 -17.90 -37.50
N LEU A 645 14.18 -19.24 -37.36
CA LEU A 645 15.13 -20.11 -38.06
C LEU A 645 14.96 -20.00 -39.58
N ASN A 646 13.73 -20.06 -40.09
CA ASN A 646 13.46 -19.93 -41.52
C ASN A 646 13.95 -18.59 -42.09
N PHE A 647 13.78 -17.49 -41.36
CA PHE A 647 14.33 -16.20 -41.78
C PHE A 647 15.86 -16.20 -41.78
N ALA A 648 16.49 -16.75 -40.73
CA ALA A 648 17.95 -16.83 -40.64
C ALA A 648 18.54 -17.69 -41.78
N GLU A 649 17.90 -18.82 -42.11
CA GLU A 649 18.27 -19.67 -43.23
C GLU A 649 18.08 -18.96 -44.57
N TRP A 650 16.95 -18.27 -44.77
CA TRP A 650 16.71 -17.48 -45.98
C TRP A 650 17.77 -16.38 -46.15
N LEU A 651 18.10 -15.66 -45.07
CA LEU A 651 19.11 -14.61 -45.07
C LEU A 651 20.50 -15.16 -45.42
N PHE A 652 20.84 -16.34 -44.88
CA PHE A 652 22.09 -17.01 -45.20
C PHE A 652 22.14 -17.49 -46.65
N ASN A 653 21.07 -18.10 -47.15
CA ASN A 653 21.01 -18.64 -48.51
C ASN A 653 20.99 -17.54 -49.57
N TYR A 654 20.25 -16.46 -49.33
CA TYR A 654 20.04 -15.38 -50.31
C TYR A 654 21.14 -14.32 -50.29
N LYS A 655 21.66 -13.95 -49.10
CA LYS A 655 22.66 -12.87 -48.96
C LYS A 655 24.02 -13.31 -48.44
N LYS A 656 24.21 -14.61 -48.12
CA LYS A 656 25.45 -15.15 -47.51
C LYS A 656 25.82 -14.44 -46.21
N THR A 657 24.82 -14.00 -45.45
CA THR A 657 24.98 -13.31 -44.16
C THR A 657 24.17 -13.99 -43.05
N ASN A 658 24.70 -14.02 -41.83
CA ASN A 658 24.02 -14.57 -40.66
C ASN A 658 23.36 -13.49 -39.82
N LEU A 659 22.28 -13.87 -39.12
CA LEU A 659 21.66 -13.04 -38.09
C LEU A 659 22.61 -12.89 -36.90
N ASN A 660 23.30 -11.77 -36.82
CA ASN A 660 24.27 -11.45 -35.77
C ASN A 660 23.96 -10.09 -35.12
N ASP A 661 24.81 -9.62 -34.21
CA ASP A 661 24.64 -8.35 -33.48
C ASP A 661 24.53 -7.11 -34.40
N LYS A 662 24.87 -7.20 -35.69
CA LYS A 662 24.64 -6.12 -36.68
C LYS A 662 23.20 -6.07 -37.19
N PHE A 663 22.50 -7.20 -37.18
CA PHE A 663 21.16 -7.37 -37.75
C PHE A 663 20.08 -7.52 -36.68
N ALA A 664 20.42 -8.01 -35.49
CA ALA A 664 19.51 -8.18 -34.38
C ALA A 664 20.18 -7.84 -33.04
N SER A 665 19.40 -7.43 -32.05
CA SER A 665 19.92 -7.12 -30.72
C SER A 665 20.48 -8.38 -30.03
N ARG A 666 21.68 -8.29 -29.45
CA ARG A 666 22.31 -9.41 -28.72
C ARG A 666 21.44 -9.97 -27.59
N TYR A 667 20.87 -9.09 -26.77
CA TYR A 667 20.02 -9.47 -25.64
C TYR A 667 18.54 -9.37 -26.03
N PRO A 668 17.73 -10.39 -25.71
CA PRO A 668 16.31 -10.35 -26.00
C PRO A 668 15.58 -9.40 -25.04
N ILE A 669 14.46 -8.87 -25.51
CA ILE A 669 13.51 -8.08 -24.74
C ILE A 669 12.23 -8.90 -24.57
N LYS A 670 11.76 -9.01 -23.33
CA LYS A 670 10.46 -9.63 -23.05
C LYS A 670 9.33 -8.71 -23.50
N LEU A 671 8.57 -9.15 -24.50
CA LEU A 671 7.37 -8.47 -25.04
C LEU A 671 6.16 -9.39 -24.95
N TYR A 672 4.98 -8.82 -25.15
CA TYR A 672 3.69 -9.46 -24.98
C TYR A 672 2.87 -9.42 -26.27
N ASN A 673 2.07 -10.46 -26.49
CA ASN A 673 1.20 -10.56 -27.66
C ASN A 673 -0.17 -11.19 -27.32
N GLY A 674 -1.22 -10.74 -28.01
CA GLY A 674 -2.56 -11.33 -27.96
C GLY A 674 -3.41 -11.00 -26.72
N GLY A 675 -2.95 -10.11 -25.83
CA GLY A 675 -3.74 -9.61 -24.70
C GLY A 675 -4.29 -8.20 -24.95
N TYR A 676 -5.32 -7.82 -24.20
CA TYR A 676 -5.96 -6.49 -24.33
C TYR A 676 -5.01 -5.30 -24.14
N GLU A 677 -3.96 -5.47 -23.34
CA GLU A 677 -3.00 -4.43 -22.95
C GLU A 677 -1.59 -4.72 -23.48
N SER A 678 -1.44 -5.68 -24.41
CA SER A 678 -0.12 -6.07 -24.93
C SER A 678 0.65 -4.86 -25.47
N ASN A 679 0.01 -3.97 -26.24
CA ASN A 679 0.62 -2.74 -26.74
C ASN A 679 1.14 -1.85 -25.58
N THR A 680 0.33 -1.58 -24.56
CA THR A 680 0.77 -0.77 -23.40
C THR A 680 1.99 -1.37 -22.70
N PHE A 681 1.99 -2.69 -22.42
CA PHE A 681 3.14 -3.33 -21.79
C PHE A 681 4.36 -3.42 -22.71
N ASN A 682 4.17 -3.48 -24.02
CA ASN A 682 5.25 -3.41 -25.00
C ASN A 682 5.88 -2.02 -25.01
N TYR A 683 5.07 -0.95 -25.01
CA TYR A 683 5.56 0.43 -24.90
C TYR A 683 6.43 0.59 -23.65
N LEU A 684 5.88 0.22 -22.49
CA LEU A 684 6.57 0.33 -21.21
C LEU A 684 7.84 -0.51 -21.17
N SER A 685 7.80 -1.72 -21.73
CA SER A 685 8.97 -2.58 -21.84
C SER A 685 10.04 -1.92 -22.70
N LEU A 686 9.73 -1.43 -23.90
CA LEU A 686 10.70 -0.77 -24.77
C LEU A 686 11.32 0.47 -24.11
N LYS A 687 10.52 1.34 -23.51
CA LYS A 687 11.02 2.53 -22.81
C LYS A 687 11.89 2.18 -21.60
N SER A 688 11.59 1.10 -20.88
CA SER A 688 12.39 0.67 -19.72
C SER A 688 13.81 0.18 -20.05
N HIS A 689 14.10 -0.18 -21.31
CA HIS A 689 15.45 -0.60 -21.74
C HIS A 689 16.26 0.56 -22.33
N GLN A 690 15.69 1.78 -22.40
CA GLN A 690 16.46 2.95 -22.79
C GLN A 690 17.50 3.26 -21.72
N LEU A 691 18.69 3.70 -22.14
CA LEU A 691 19.77 4.04 -21.21
C LEU A 691 19.38 5.19 -20.27
N TYR A 692 18.58 6.12 -20.77
CA TYR A 692 18.07 7.27 -20.03
C TYR A 692 16.54 7.30 -20.11
N PRO A 693 15.85 6.55 -19.23
CA PRO A 693 14.38 6.53 -19.19
C PRO A 693 13.82 7.92 -18.84
N GLU A 694 12.94 8.44 -19.69
CA GLU A 694 12.32 9.76 -19.55
C GLU A 694 10.81 9.68 -19.74
N THR A 695 10.05 10.50 -19.01
CA THR A 695 8.61 10.62 -19.26
C THR A 695 8.35 11.17 -20.68
N PRO A 696 7.28 10.72 -21.35
CA PRO A 696 7.07 11.08 -22.75
C PRO A 696 6.75 12.56 -22.96
N VAL A 697 6.14 13.21 -21.97
CA VAL A 697 5.60 14.58 -22.09
C VAL A 697 6.63 15.62 -21.65
N LEU A 698 6.98 15.67 -20.37
CA LEU A 698 7.90 16.70 -19.84
C LEU A 698 9.38 16.26 -19.85
N LYS A 699 9.70 15.10 -20.43
CA LYS A 699 11.07 14.53 -20.51
C LYS A 699 11.77 14.44 -19.15
N CYS A 700 11.00 14.14 -18.12
CA CYS A 700 11.53 14.00 -16.76
C CYS A 700 12.28 12.68 -16.64
N ARG A 701 13.55 12.71 -16.24
CA ARG A 701 14.40 11.52 -16.21
C ARG A 701 14.30 10.74 -14.89
N LEU A 702 14.22 9.42 -14.98
CA LEU A 702 14.15 8.49 -13.84
C LEU A 702 15.33 8.63 -12.87
N SER A 703 15.11 8.61 -11.55
CA SER A 703 16.21 8.67 -10.56
C SER A 703 17.36 7.73 -10.90
N GLU A 704 18.60 8.20 -10.70
CA GLU A 704 19.82 7.42 -10.95
C GLU A 704 19.83 6.09 -10.21
N ALA A 705 19.12 5.99 -9.08
CA ALA A 705 18.98 4.73 -8.35
C ALA A 705 18.29 3.63 -9.17
N LEU A 706 17.45 3.98 -10.14
CA LEU A 706 16.67 3.04 -10.97
C LEU A 706 17.05 3.10 -12.45
N GLU A 707 18.02 3.93 -12.84
CA GLU A 707 18.51 3.96 -14.21
C GLU A 707 19.14 2.63 -14.61
N PRO A 708 18.84 2.09 -15.80
CA PRO A 708 19.50 0.91 -16.31
C PRO A 708 21.01 1.14 -16.46
N PHE A 709 21.80 0.16 -16.05
CA PHE A 709 23.23 0.14 -16.33
C PHE A 709 23.49 -0.07 -17.83
N PRO A 710 24.45 0.66 -18.43
CA PRO A 710 24.86 0.42 -19.80
C PRO A 710 25.40 -1.01 -19.95
N VAL A 711 24.78 -1.77 -20.84
CA VAL A 711 25.22 -3.13 -21.17
C VAL A 711 26.37 -3.03 -22.16
N THR A 712 27.60 -3.22 -21.68
CA THR A 712 28.82 -3.23 -22.52
C THR A 712 29.31 -4.66 -22.72
N ILE A 713 30.23 -4.86 -23.67
CA ILE A 713 30.84 -6.17 -23.94
C ILE A 713 31.53 -6.77 -22.70
N LYS A 714 32.01 -5.91 -21.76
CA LYS A 714 32.75 -6.34 -20.56
C LYS A 714 31.88 -6.76 -19.38
N ASN A 715 30.67 -6.20 -19.24
CA ASN A 715 29.78 -6.40 -18.08
C ASN A 715 28.37 -6.87 -18.49
N GLY A 716 28.25 -7.45 -19.68
CA GLY A 716 26.97 -7.64 -20.37
C GLY A 716 25.93 -8.47 -19.58
N PRO A 717 26.27 -9.72 -19.17
CA PRO A 717 25.35 -10.58 -18.41
C PRO A 717 24.93 -10.00 -17.06
N GLU A 718 25.88 -9.48 -16.28
CA GLU A 718 25.64 -8.94 -14.94
C GLU A 718 24.85 -7.64 -14.97
N ALA A 719 25.15 -6.74 -15.91
CA ALA A 719 24.38 -5.50 -16.10
C ALA A 719 22.95 -5.81 -16.55
N TYR A 720 22.79 -6.78 -17.46
CA TYR A 720 21.47 -7.25 -17.87
C TYR A 720 20.70 -7.84 -16.67
N ALA A 721 21.33 -8.71 -15.88
CA ALA A 721 20.74 -9.29 -14.67
C ALA A 721 20.32 -8.20 -13.66
N PHE A 722 21.21 -7.23 -13.37
CA PHE A 722 20.91 -6.12 -12.46
C PHE A 722 19.70 -5.30 -12.96
N ASN A 723 19.66 -4.96 -14.24
CA ASN A 723 18.57 -4.19 -14.85
C ASN A 723 17.21 -4.91 -14.74
N THR A 724 17.19 -6.25 -14.74
CA THR A 724 15.95 -7.01 -14.56
C THR A 724 15.38 -6.97 -13.13
N LEU A 725 16.20 -6.72 -12.10
CA LEU A 725 15.78 -6.69 -10.69
C LEU A 725 14.66 -5.67 -10.45
N TYR A 726 14.81 -4.49 -11.05
CA TYR A 726 13.92 -3.35 -10.82
C TYR A 726 13.03 -3.02 -12.03
N LYS A 727 13.02 -3.85 -13.08
CA LYS A 727 12.21 -3.64 -14.29
C LYS A 727 10.74 -3.33 -13.99
N ARG A 728 10.13 -4.04 -13.02
CA ARG A 728 8.73 -3.78 -12.60
C ARG A 728 8.56 -2.38 -11.98
N THR A 729 9.52 -1.96 -11.15
CA THR A 729 9.54 -0.61 -10.56
C THR A 729 9.65 0.46 -11.63
N ILE A 730 10.54 0.26 -12.62
CA ILE A 730 10.74 1.19 -13.74
C ILE A 730 9.47 1.32 -14.59
N ILE A 731 8.83 0.19 -14.91
CA ILE A 731 7.57 0.16 -15.67
C ILE A 731 6.47 0.95 -14.94
N ASN A 732 6.32 0.73 -13.63
CA ASN A 732 5.36 1.49 -12.81
C ASN A 732 5.70 2.98 -12.77
N TRP A 733 6.99 3.31 -12.70
CA TRP A 733 7.45 4.68 -12.67
C TRP A 733 7.01 5.47 -13.90
N PHE A 734 7.02 4.89 -15.11
CA PHE A 734 6.58 5.62 -16.31
C PHE A 734 5.15 6.12 -16.19
N VAL A 735 4.21 5.28 -15.73
CA VAL A 735 2.80 5.68 -15.58
C VAL A 735 2.67 6.72 -14.46
N GLN A 736 3.23 6.43 -13.28
CA GLN A 736 3.08 7.31 -12.12
C GLN A 736 3.76 8.67 -12.28
N SER A 737 4.96 8.67 -12.87
CA SER A 737 5.72 9.88 -13.14
C SER A 737 5.04 10.69 -14.25
N SER A 738 4.42 10.06 -15.25
CA SER A 738 3.63 10.77 -16.26
C SER A 738 2.33 11.36 -15.70
N ALA A 739 1.71 10.72 -14.70
CA ALA A 739 0.59 11.29 -13.96
C ALA A 739 1.01 12.54 -13.14
N VAL A 740 2.24 12.55 -12.60
CA VAL A 740 2.81 13.75 -11.98
C VAL A 740 3.07 14.85 -13.01
N ASP A 741 3.52 14.52 -14.23
CA ASP A 741 3.63 15.49 -15.33
C ASP A 741 2.29 16.14 -15.65
N PHE A 742 1.22 15.34 -15.73
CA PHE A 742 -0.13 15.85 -15.89
C PHE A 742 -0.48 16.85 -14.79
N LEU A 743 -0.24 16.51 -13.52
CA LEU A 743 -0.56 17.39 -12.39
C LEU A 743 0.21 18.70 -12.50
N HIS A 744 1.51 18.68 -12.81
CA HIS A 744 2.30 19.89 -13.00
C HIS A 744 1.72 20.78 -14.10
N MET A 745 1.38 20.20 -15.25
CA MET A 745 0.79 20.94 -16.36
C MET A 745 -0.58 21.54 -15.97
N LEU A 746 -1.41 20.78 -15.24
CA LEU A 746 -2.72 21.23 -14.77
C LEU A 746 -2.60 22.41 -13.82
N LEU A 747 -1.71 22.33 -12.83
CA LEU A 747 -1.51 23.41 -11.85
C LEU A 747 -0.97 24.68 -12.51
N VAL A 748 -0.03 24.54 -13.44
CA VAL A 748 0.51 25.70 -14.16
C VAL A 748 -0.53 26.31 -15.11
N CYS A 749 -1.30 25.48 -15.82
CA CYS A 749 -2.39 25.94 -16.69
C CYS A 749 -3.46 26.67 -15.87
N MET A 750 -3.87 26.12 -14.73
CA MET A 750 -4.81 26.76 -13.82
C MET A 750 -4.30 28.10 -13.33
N ARG A 751 -3.03 28.16 -12.92
CA ARG A 751 -2.41 29.42 -12.50
C ARG A 751 -2.39 30.45 -13.62
N TRP A 752 -2.06 30.02 -14.84
CA TRP A 752 -2.06 30.89 -16.02
C TRP A 752 -3.45 31.45 -16.31
N LEU A 753 -4.48 30.60 -16.39
CA LEU A 753 -5.86 31.03 -16.61
C LEU A 753 -6.35 31.97 -15.49
N CYS A 754 -6.09 31.62 -14.22
CA CYS A 754 -6.52 32.47 -13.10
C CYS A 754 -5.86 33.84 -13.13
N THR A 755 -4.57 33.90 -13.48
CA THR A 755 -3.86 35.18 -13.60
C THR A 755 -4.35 36.00 -14.79
N THR A 756 -4.59 35.34 -15.93
CA THR A 756 -4.97 36.01 -17.19
C THR A 756 -6.36 36.62 -17.10
N TYR A 757 -7.32 35.89 -16.52
CA TYR A 757 -8.72 36.32 -16.41
C TYR A 757 -9.06 36.92 -15.05
N GLY A 758 -8.08 37.14 -14.16
CA GLY A 758 -8.33 37.72 -12.83
C GLY A 758 -9.22 36.88 -11.91
N ILE A 759 -9.21 35.55 -12.06
CA ILE A 759 -9.98 34.62 -11.20
C ILE A 759 -9.24 34.50 -9.86
N ARG A 760 -9.89 34.91 -8.77
CA ARG A 760 -9.28 34.88 -7.42
C ARG A 760 -9.35 33.49 -6.82
N ALA A 761 -8.47 32.62 -7.30
CA ALA A 761 -8.32 31.24 -6.83
C ALA A 761 -6.91 30.99 -6.29
N ARG A 762 -6.82 30.18 -5.24
CA ARG A 762 -5.58 29.70 -4.64
C ARG A 762 -5.57 28.18 -4.62
N PHE A 763 -4.49 27.57 -5.10
CA PHE A 763 -4.30 26.13 -4.96
C PHE A 763 -4.25 25.75 -3.47
N MET A 764 -5.07 24.79 -3.07
CA MET A 764 -5.10 24.30 -1.70
C MET A 764 -4.23 23.08 -1.55
N ILE A 765 -4.62 21.98 -2.20
CA ILE A 765 -3.95 20.69 -2.10
C ILE A 765 -4.36 19.81 -3.28
N SER A 766 -3.50 18.84 -3.60
CA SER A 766 -3.86 17.71 -4.43
C SER A 766 -3.68 16.43 -3.62
N ILE A 767 -4.74 15.64 -3.47
CA ILE A 767 -4.77 14.41 -2.68
C ILE A 767 -5.14 13.27 -3.64
N HIS A 768 -4.22 12.33 -3.86
CA HIS A 768 -4.39 11.32 -4.91
C HIS A 768 -4.61 11.98 -6.27
N ASP A 769 -5.77 11.77 -6.89
CA ASP A 769 -6.14 12.29 -8.20
C ASP A 769 -7.09 13.52 -8.08
N GLU A 770 -7.38 13.95 -6.84
CA GLU A 770 -8.17 15.15 -6.56
C GLU A 770 -7.28 16.40 -6.58
N VAL A 771 -7.80 17.48 -7.15
CA VAL A 771 -7.20 18.81 -7.09
C VAL A 771 -8.22 19.79 -6.55
N ARG A 772 -7.82 20.59 -5.55
CA ARG A 772 -8.71 21.51 -4.82
C ARG A 772 -8.13 22.93 -4.79
N TYR A 773 -8.99 23.90 -5.00
CA TYR A 773 -8.71 25.33 -4.96
C TYR A 773 -9.67 26.02 -3.99
N MET A 774 -9.16 27.03 -3.28
CA MET A 774 -9.98 27.98 -2.54
C MET A 774 -10.23 29.18 -3.43
N VAL A 775 -11.48 29.58 -3.59
CA VAL A 775 -11.91 30.59 -4.55
C VAL A 775 -12.87 31.55 -3.85
N VAL A 776 -12.83 32.83 -4.22
CA VAL A 776 -13.87 33.77 -3.76
C VAL A 776 -15.21 33.39 -4.39
N ASP A 777 -16.31 33.52 -3.64
CA ASP A 777 -17.64 33.05 -4.05
C ASP A 777 -18.11 33.62 -5.40
N GLU A 778 -17.72 34.85 -5.76
CA GLU A 778 -18.08 35.43 -7.06
C GLU A 778 -17.42 34.72 -8.24
N ASP A 779 -16.26 34.10 -8.03
CA ASP A 779 -15.43 33.48 -9.06
C ASP A 779 -15.56 31.96 -9.11
N LYS A 780 -16.38 31.34 -8.23
CA LYS A 780 -16.45 29.88 -8.07
C LYS A 780 -16.78 29.13 -9.37
N TYR A 781 -17.74 29.64 -10.16
CA TYR A 781 -18.12 29.03 -11.44
C TYR A 781 -17.11 29.29 -12.56
N ARG A 782 -16.47 30.47 -12.58
CA ARG A 782 -15.38 30.79 -13.51
C ARG A 782 -14.16 29.90 -13.25
N CYS A 783 -13.83 29.66 -11.98
CA CYS A 783 -12.78 28.71 -11.59
C CYS A 783 -13.13 27.27 -12.00
N ALA A 784 -14.39 26.85 -11.87
CA ALA A 784 -14.83 25.53 -12.33
C ALA A 784 -14.67 25.35 -13.85
N LEU A 785 -14.99 26.39 -14.64
CA LEU A 785 -14.74 26.40 -16.08
C LEU A 785 -13.24 26.37 -16.39
N ALA A 786 -12.43 27.18 -15.69
CA ALA A 786 -10.98 27.21 -15.88
C ALA A 786 -10.32 25.85 -15.57
N LEU A 787 -10.81 25.16 -14.54
CA LEU A 787 -10.35 23.83 -14.17
C LEU A 787 -10.65 22.82 -15.28
N THR A 788 -11.87 22.87 -15.82
CA THR A 788 -12.30 21.98 -16.91
C THR A 788 -11.52 22.23 -18.20
N LEU A 789 -11.29 23.49 -18.57
CA LEU A 789 -10.45 23.87 -19.70
C LEU A 789 -9.00 23.44 -19.51
N SER A 790 -8.46 23.58 -18.30
CA SER A 790 -7.10 23.13 -17.99
C SER A 790 -6.96 21.62 -18.18
N ASN A 791 -7.93 20.81 -17.72
CA ASN A 791 -7.92 19.37 -17.97
C ASN A 791 -7.94 19.04 -19.47
N MET A 792 -8.79 19.73 -20.25
CA MET A 792 -8.84 19.56 -21.70
C MET A 792 -7.51 19.88 -22.37
N TYR A 793 -6.90 21.03 -22.08
CA TYR A 793 -5.62 21.44 -22.65
C TYR A 793 -4.48 20.50 -22.29
N VAL A 794 -4.40 20.10 -21.03
CA VAL A 794 -3.37 19.16 -20.56
C VAL A 794 -3.54 17.81 -21.26
N ARG A 795 -4.76 17.29 -21.38
CA ARG A 795 -5.00 16.02 -22.06
C ARG A 795 -4.69 16.09 -23.55
N ALA A 796 -5.04 17.18 -24.22
CA ALA A 796 -4.70 17.42 -25.62
C ALA A 796 -3.17 17.43 -25.82
N ALA A 797 -2.44 18.18 -24.98
CA ALA A 797 -0.98 18.26 -25.06
C ALA A 797 -0.29 16.91 -24.80
N ILE A 798 -0.82 16.09 -23.89
CA ILE A 798 -0.31 14.74 -23.63
C ILE A 798 -0.58 13.81 -24.83
N SER A 799 -1.79 13.83 -25.40
CA SER A 799 -2.11 13.06 -26.60
C SER A 799 -1.18 13.45 -27.76
N GLU A 800 -1.00 14.74 -28.00
CA GLU A 800 -0.12 15.25 -29.06
C GLU A 800 1.34 14.84 -28.86
N SER A 801 1.84 14.89 -27.62
CA SER A 801 3.20 14.44 -27.27
C SER A 801 3.46 12.96 -27.55
N LEU A 802 2.39 12.15 -27.59
CA LEU A 802 2.42 10.73 -27.96
C LEU A 802 2.09 10.48 -29.44
N GLY A 803 1.91 11.54 -30.23
CA GLY A 803 1.60 11.48 -31.67
C GLY A 803 0.13 11.23 -31.98
N ILE A 804 -0.77 11.40 -31.00
CA ILE A 804 -2.22 11.22 -31.15
C ILE A 804 -2.87 12.60 -31.25
N ARG A 805 -3.48 12.91 -32.39
CA ARG A 805 -4.08 14.23 -32.69
C ARG A 805 -5.58 14.33 -32.34
N GLU A 806 -6.11 13.34 -31.66
CA GLU A 806 -7.53 13.26 -31.28
C GLU A 806 -7.65 13.30 -29.76
N LEU A 807 -8.65 14.03 -29.26
CA LEU A 807 -9.04 14.03 -27.85
C LEU A 807 -10.52 13.63 -27.73
N PRO A 808 -10.83 12.43 -27.22
CA PRO A 808 -12.21 12.01 -27.01
C PRO A 808 -12.95 12.89 -26.00
N ARG A 809 -14.23 13.20 -26.27
CA ARG A 809 -15.07 14.02 -25.37
C ARG A 809 -15.17 13.43 -23.96
N SER A 810 -15.23 12.11 -23.83
CA SER A 810 -15.38 11.41 -22.54
C SER A 810 -14.23 11.64 -21.56
N VAL A 811 -13.06 12.06 -22.04
CA VAL A 811 -11.90 12.38 -21.20
C VAL A 811 -11.57 13.87 -21.17
N ALA A 812 -12.02 14.63 -22.17
CA ALA A 812 -11.73 16.05 -22.31
C ALA A 812 -12.20 16.87 -21.09
N PHE A 813 -13.32 16.49 -20.51
CA PHE A 813 -13.93 17.18 -19.37
C PHE A 813 -13.97 16.27 -18.15
N PHE A 814 -13.99 16.88 -16.97
CA PHE A 814 -14.28 16.15 -15.74
C PHE A 814 -15.71 15.60 -15.79
N SER A 815 -15.95 14.47 -15.12
CA SER A 815 -17.29 13.95 -14.90
C SER A 815 -18.17 14.99 -14.20
N GLN A 816 -17.60 15.64 -13.19
CA GLN A 816 -18.17 16.78 -12.50
C GLN A 816 -17.07 17.64 -11.86
N VAL A 817 -17.38 18.91 -11.62
CA VAL A 817 -16.58 19.79 -10.75
C VAL A 817 -17.37 20.06 -9.48
N ASP A 818 -16.75 19.76 -8.35
CA ASP A 818 -17.31 19.93 -7.01
C ASP A 818 -17.07 21.36 -6.53
N ILE A 819 -18.13 21.98 -6.01
CA ILE A 819 -18.10 23.28 -5.32
C ILE A 819 -18.69 23.10 -3.94
N ASP A 820 -17.91 23.38 -2.90
CA ASP A 820 -18.33 23.10 -1.51
C ASP A 820 -17.74 24.13 -0.53
N LYS A 821 -18.27 24.21 0.68
CA LYS A 821 -17.64 24.94 1.79
C LYS A 821 -16.65 24.08 2.56
N VAL A 822 -16.76 22.76 2.44
CA VAL A 822 -16.01 21.79 3.24
C VAL A 822 -15.30 20.74 2.38
N LEU A 823 -14.08 20.35 2.77
CA LEU A 823 -13.33 19.34 2.03
C LEU A 823 -13.87 17.94 2.33
N ARG A 824 -14.65 17.41 1.40
CA ARG A 824 -15.14 16.01 1.40
C ARG A 824 -15.04 15.41 0.01
N LYS A 825 -15.19 14.09 -0.06
CA LYS A 825 -15.03 13.32 -1.29
C LYS A 825 -16.19 13.56 -2.26
N GLU A 826 -17.42 13.60 -1.74
CA GLU A 826 -18.64 13.83 -2.49
C GLU A 826 -19.40 14.95 -1.79
N VAL A 827 -19.90 15.93 -2.54
CA VAL A 827 -20.54 17.13 -2.00
C VAL A 827 -21.86 16.86 -1.25
N THR A 828 -22.40 15.67 -1.40
CA THR A 828 -23.63 15.19 -0.73
C THR A 828 -23.36 14.31 0.47
N LEU A 829 -22.09 14.02 0.78
CA LEU A 829 -21.74 13.16 1.90
C LEU A 829 -22.05 13.90 3.21
N ASP A 830 -22.95 13.31 4.00
CA ASP A 830 -23.37 13.87 5.28
C ASP A 830 -22.15 14.06 6.20
N CYS A 831 -21.93 15.31 6.59
CA CYS A 831 -20.83 15.72 7.46
C CYS A 831 -21.41 16.51 8.63
N GLU A 832 -20.91 16.24 9.82
CA GLU A 832 -21.27 16.99 11.02
C GLU A 832 -20.07 17.77 11.55
N THR A 833 -20.33 18.97 12.05
CA THR A 833 -19.33 19.71 12.83
C THR A 833 -19.05 18.96 14.15
N PRO A 834 -17.95 19.28 14.85
CA PRO A 834 -17.73 18.77 16.19
C PRO A 834 -18.92 19.02 17.13
N GLY A 835 -19.63 20.14 16.97
CA GLY A 835 -20.84 20.47 17.72
C GLY A 835 -22.08 19.62 17.38
N GLY A 836 -22.05 18.83 16.31
CA GLY A 836 -23.18 18.02 15.84
C GLY A 836 -24.10 18.73 14.84
N GLU A 837 -23.68 19.88 14.32
CA GLU A 837 -24.44 20.59 13.29
C GLU A 837 -24.17 19.96 11.92
N LYS A 838 -25.23 19.73 11.14
CA LYS A 838 -25.11 19.19 9.79
C LYS A 838 -24.61 20.26 8.83
N VAL A 839 -23.53 19.94 8.10
CA VAL A 839 -22.98 20.79 7.06
C VAL A 839 -23.86 20.69 5.80
N GLU A 840 -24.23 21.83 5.22
CA GLU A 840 -25.01 21.89 3.98
C GLU A 840 -24.30 21.19 2.81
N ASN A 841 -25.08 20.66 1.87
CA ASN A 841 -24.54 20.02 0.67
C ASN A 841 -23.97 21.03 -0.33
N GLY A 842 -22.86 20.67 -0.97
CA GLY A 842 -22.29 21.45 -2.07
C GLY A 842 -22.97 21.20 -3.41
N GLU A 843 -22.43 21.82 -4.47
CA GLU A 843 -22.85 21.68 -5.85
C GLU A 843 -21.87 20.76 -6.61
N ALA A 844 -22.36 19.75 -7.33
CA ALA A 844 -21.57 18.97 -8.29
C ALA A 844 -22.07 19.31 -9.69
N LEU A 845 -21.22 19.96 -10.50
CA LEU A 845 -21.63 20.53 -11.78
C LEU A 845 -21.00 19.80 -12.97
N THR A 846 -21.81 19.47 -13.97
CA THR A 846 -21.32 19.00 -15.28
C THR A 846 -20.80 20.18 -16.12
N ILE A 847 -20.06 19.88 -17.19
CA ILE A 847 -19.57 20.92 -18.10
C ILE A 847 -20.71 21.75 -18.71
N GLU A 848 -21.83 21.13 -19.06
CA GLU A 848 -23.00 21.84 -19.59
C GLU A 848 -23.54 22.85 -18.58
N GLN A 849 -23.70 22.44 -17.32
CA GLN A 849 -24.18 23.32 -16.24
C GLN A 849 -23.20 24.46 -15.93
N ILE A 850 -21.89 24.19 -16.03
CA ILE A 850 -20.86 25.22 -15.86
C ILE A 850 -20.93 26.25 -16.98
N ILE A 851 -21.12 25.81 -18.23
CA ILE A 851 -21.27 26.71 -19.39
C ILE A 851 -22.49 27.60 -19.21
N ASP A 852 -23.64 27.03 -18.80
CA ASP A 852 -24.87 27.79 -18.57
C ASP A 852 -24.69 28.88 -17.49
N LYS A 853 -23.99 28.56 -16.39
CA LYS A 853 -23.73 29.51 -15.30
C LYS A 853 -22.71 30.59 -15.65
N THR A 854 -21.81 30.34 -16.60
CA THR A 854 -20.72 31.26 -16.97
C THR A 854 -20.97 31.99 -18.29
N GLY A 855 -22.01 31.61 -19.03
CA GLY A 855 -22.20 32.04 -20.42
C GLY A 855 -21.08 31.56 -21.35
N GLY A 856 -20.36 30.51 -20.97
CA GLY A 856 -19.22 29.97 -21.72
C GLY A 856 -17.97 30.85 -21.73
N SER A 857 -17.87 31.86 -20.86
CA SER A 857 -16.73 32.78 -20.79
C SER A 857 -16.00 32.71 -19.45
N LEU A 858 -14.67 32.86 -19.50
CA LEU A 858 -13.86 33.09 -18.30
C LEU A 858 -13.80 34.57 -17.92
N GLU A 859 -14.24 35.48 -18.79
CA GLU A 859 -14.31 36.91 -18.48
C GLU A 859 -15.32 37.21 -17.38
N ASP A 860 -15.11 38.30 -16.65
CA ASP A 860 -16.10 38.77 -15.68
C ASP A 860 -17.29 39.37 -16.42
N LEU A 861 -18.45 38.69 -16.38
CA LEU A 861 -19.69 39.15 -17.00
C LEU A 861 -20.15 40.52 -16.48
N LYS A 862 -19.69 40.97 -15.31
CA LYS A 862 -19.96 42.32 -14.79
C LYS A 862 -19.18 43.41 -15.54
N ILE A 863 -18.03 43.06 -16.12
CA ILE A 863 -17.22 43.98 -16.94
C ILE A 863 -17.77 44.09 -18.36
N ILE A 864 -18.40 43.02 -18.89
CA ILE A 864 -18.94 42.99 -20.25
C ILE A 864 -20.29 43.76 -20.37
N LYS A 865 -21.00 43.96 -19.25
CA LYS A 865 -22.31 44.65 -19.22
C LYS A 865 -22.23 46.15 -18.88
N ASN A 866 -21.05 46.67 -18.58
CA ASN A 866 -20.75 48.10 -18.45
C ASN A 866 -19.89 48.54 -19.63
#